data_AF-A0A6I3C7E7-F1
#
_entry.id   AF-A0A6I3C7E7-F1
#
_cell.length_a   1.000
_cell.length_b   1.000
_cell.length_c   1.000
_cell.angle_alpha   90.00
_cell.angle_beta   90.00
_cell.angle_gamma   90.00
#
_symmetry.space_group_name_H-M   'P 1'
#
loop_
_entity.id
_entity.type
_entity.pdbx_description
1 polymer ?
#
loop_
_entity_poly.entity_id
_entity_poly.type
_entity_poly.pdbx_seq_one_letter_code
_entity_poly.pdbx_strand_id
1 'polypeptide(L)'
;MSSKQESGQSFGANSWLVDEMYEQYRADPSAVGEAWQEFFSDYKPGSAPDAATSFGAPASPAAPATLAPAAPVVSAVAAAPVAAAITATTGAVDVGEALRGASAAIAANMERSLTVPTATSFRNVPAKLLEVNRKVINGYRTRVGQSKISFTHLIGYAIARAIGDAVPQMNNTYAVDADGKPRIIRNGAVQMGLAVDVAKSDGGRTLVVPVLREASTLNFEQFLAAYEEIIRKVKSNKLTVADFQGATITLTNPGTIGTVQSVPRLMPGQGVIVGVGSIDYPAEFQGSDERTLGSLGVSKVVTITSTYDHRIIQGAESGMFLKRVHELLMGEHGFYESVFSDLSVPYEAVKWRTDINPSNSEDAMLHKQMQVATLIRVHRVRGHLIADLDPLRWKQPKMPIELDPATYGLTIWDLEREFLTGGVGGVEKQSLGELLGVLRDAYCRTIGIEYMHIQDTEEQRWIQSKVEGVQFTVSKVEKRRILDRLNAAEAFEKFLATKYVGAKRFGLEGAESAIPILDSILTGAVDAGLDSAVVGMAHRGRLNVLANLMGKSYDQIFKEFEGHVDPTSVQGSGDVKYHLGAVGKYQSPSGSEIKVELAANPSHLETVDPIVLGMVRANQDRIEPPGSYLSLPILIHGDAAFAGQGVVAECLAMSDINGYRVGGTIHLIINNQIGFTTSPKFARSSLYCSDVAKTVQAPIFHVNGDDPEACVRVAQMAFEYR
;
A
#
# COMPACT_ATOMS: atom_id res chain seq x y z
N MET A 1 -35.61 35.40 27.86
CA MET A 1 -36.57 34.94 26.82
C MET A 1 -35.76 34.27 25.74
N SER A 2 -35.97 32.96 25.52
CA SER A 2 -35.23 32.18 24.53
C SER A 2 -36.13 31.89 23.33
N SER A 3 -35.71 32.28 22.12
CA SER A 3 -36.42 31.96 20.88
C SER A 3 -35.96 30.60 20.37
N LYS A 4 -36.83 29.59 20.43
CA LYS A 4 -36.58 28.29 19.78
C LYS A 4 -36.44 28.49 18.26
N GLN A 5 -35.32 28.04 17.70
CA GLN A 5 -35.23 27.70 16.27
C GLN A 5 -35.51 26.21 16.15
N GLU A 6 -36.61 25.83 15.49
CA GLU A 6 -36.90 24.43 15.16
C GLU A 6 -36.09 24.02 13.92
N SER A 7 -35.03 23.24 14.14
CA SER A 7 -34.30 22.59 13.05
C SER A 7 -34.93 21.23 12.76
N GLY A 8 -35.60 21.08 11.61
CA GLY A 8 -36.06 19.78 11.13
C GLY A 8 -34.89 18.82 10.93
N GLN A 9 -34.87 17.71 11.66
CA GLN A 9 -33.80 16.70 11.55
C GLN A 9 -33.99 15.87 10.28
N SER A 10 -32.99 15.90 9.40
CA SER A 10 -32.92 15.02 8.22
C SER A 10 -32.05 13.81 8.55
N PHE A 11 -32.64 12.61 8.53
CA PHE A 11 -31.98 11.36 8.94
C PHE A 11 -31.11 10.69 7.85
N GLY A 12 -30.95 11.36 6.70
CA GLY A 12 -30.03 10.93 5.64
C GLY A 12 -30.30 9.50 5.16
N ALA A 13 -29.23 8.72 4.95
CA ALA A 13 -29.30 7.36 4.42
C ALA A 13 -30.02 6.34 5.32
N ASN A 14 -30.35 6.70 6.56
CA ASN A 14 -31.07 5.84 7.51
C ASN A 14 -32.57 6.20 7.62
N SER A 15 -33.10 7.09 6.78
CA SER A 15 -34.51 7.49 6.83
C SER A 15 -35.47 6.30 6.77
N TRP A 16 -35.19 5.32 5.91
CA TRP A 16 -36.00 4.11 5.74
C TRP A 16 -36.16 3.30 7.04
N LEU A 17 -35.12 3.25 7.88
CA LEU A 17 -35.15 2.54 9.16
C LEU A 17 -35.93 3.33 10.22
N VAL A 18 -35.87 4.67 10.18
CA VAL A 18 -36.68 5.53 11.05
C VAL A 18 -38.15 5.43 10.67
N ASP A 19 -38.47 5.38 9.37
CA ASP A 19 -39.83 5.20 8.88
C ASP A 19 -40.38 3.81 9.24
N GLU A 20 -39.60 2.73 9.07
CA GLU A 20 -39.98 1.37 9.49
C GLU A 20 -40.21 1.27 11.01
N MET A 21 -39.30 1.81 11.83
CA MET A 21 -39.46 1.85 13.29
C MET A 21 -40.67 2.71 13.71
N TYR A 22 -40.98 3.77 12.97
CA TYR A 22 -42.16 4.62 13.22
C TYR A 22 -43.47 3.90 12.85
N GLU A 23 -43.49 3.11 11.77
CA GLU A 23 -44.64 2.25 11.45
C GLU A 23 -44.86 1.17 12.52
N GLN A 24 -43.78 0.56 13.03
CA GLN A 24 -43.86 -0.39 14.15
C GLN A 24 -44.40 0.28 15.43
N TYR A 25 -43.88 1.45 15.81
CA TYR A 25 -44.37 2.25 16.94
C TYR A 25 -45.86 2.62 16.80
N ARG A 26 -46.32 2.95 15.59
CA ARG A 26 -47.73 3.27 15.32
C ARG A 26 -48.66 2.06 15.37
N ALA A 27 -48.14 0.85 15.14
CA ALA A 27 -48.89 -0.40 15.25
C ALA A 27 -48.95 -0.89 16.71
N ASP A 28 -47.82 -0.86 17.42
CA ASP A 28 -47.71 -1.15 18.85
C ASP A 28 -46.50 -0.37 19.43
N PRO A 29 -46.72 0.62 20.32
CA PRO A 29 -45.62 1.37 20.93
C PRO A 29 -44.62 0.49 21.69
N SER A 30 -45.03 -0.67 22.21
CA SER A 30 -44.17 -1.60 22.93
C SER A 30 -43.26 -2.46 22.03
N ALA A 31 -43.50 -2.45 20.71
CA ALA A 31 -42.66 -3.16 19.73
C ALA A 31 -41.29 -2.49 19.49
N VAL A 32 -41.13 -1.22 19.88
CA VAL A 32 -39.86 -0.49 19.83
C VAL A 32 -39.34 -0.18 21.24
N GLY A 33 -38.02 -0.13 21.42
CA GLY A 33 -37.42 0.13 22.73
C GLY A 33 -37.70 1.54 23.28
N GLU A 34 -37.61 1.72 24.60
CA GLU A 34 -38.02 2.97 25.31
C GLU A 34 -37.44 4.25 24.70
N ALA A 35 -36.17 4.26 24.27
CA ALA A 35 -35.54 5.41 23.62
C ALA A 35 -36.19 5.79 22.27
N TRP A 36 -36.73 4.81 21.53
CA TRP A 36 -37.52 5.06 20.32
C TRP A 36 -38.95 5.48 20.65
N GLN A 37 -39.54 5.01 21.74
CA GLN A 37 -40.86 5.46 22.21
C GLN A 37 -40.83 6.94 22.61
N GLU A 38 -39.79 7.37 23.34
CA GLU A 38 -39.56 8.77 23.69
C GLU A 38 -39.34 9.61 22.43
N PHE A 39 -38.48 9.15 21.51
CA PHE A 39 -38.22 9.84 20.24
C PHE A 39 -39.47 10.00 19.35
N PHE A 40 -40.29 8.96 19.20
CA PHE A 40 -41.48 9.00 18.34
C PHE A 40 -42.67 9.71 18.98
N SER A 41 -42.67 9.96 20.29
CA SER A 41 -43.76 10.67 20.97
C SER A 41 -44.03 12.08 20.43
N ASP A 42 -42.98 12.77 19.98
CA ASP A 42 -43.03 14.12 19.40
C ASP A 42 -42.64 14.17 17.88
N TYR A 43 -42.42 13.01 17.24
CA TYR A 43 -41.94 12.93 15.85
C TYR A 43 -43.04 13.31 14.83
N LYS A 44 -42.67 14.16 13.87
CA LYS A 44 -43.54 14.57 12.75
C LYS A 44 -42.83 14.31 11.42
N PRO A 45 -43.25 13.33 10.61
CA PRO A 45 -42.62 13.09 9.32
C PRO A 45 -42.84 14.27 8.37
N GLY A 46 -41.75 14.79 7.80
CA GLY A 46 -41.78 15.88 6.83
C GLY A 46 -42.00 15.40 5.40
N SER A 47 -42.97 15.97 4.70
CA SER A 47 -43.23 15.70 3.28
C SER A 47 -42.08 16.17 2.39
N ALA A 48 -41.51 15.26 1.58
CA ALA A 48 -40.50 15.60 0.59
C ALA A 48 -41.07 16.53 -0.52
N PRO A 49 -40.29 17.47 -1.06
CA PRO A 49 -40.74 18.34 -2.14
C PRO A 49 -40.50 17.70 -3.53
N ASP A 50 -41.59 17.48 -4.26
CA ASP A 50 -41.56 17.25 -5.71
C ASP A 50 -40.97 18.46 -6.45
N ALA A 51 -40.05 18.22 -7.38
CA ALA A 51 -39.41 19.25 -8.19
C ALA A 51 -39.92 19.24 -9.64
N ALA A 52 -41.10 19.82 -9.85
CA ALA A 52 -41.63 20.08 -11.20
C ALA A 52 -42.38 21.41 -11.27
N THR A 53 -41.78 22.44 -11.88
CA THR A 53 -42.44 23.26 -12.92
C THR A 53 -41.49 24.26 -13.59
N SER A 54 -41.86 24.56 -14.84
CA SER A 54 -41.23 25.46 -15.80
C SER A 54 -41.54 26.95 -15.58
N PHE A 55 -40.55 27.80 -15.86
CA PHE A 55 -40.69 29.14 -16.45
C PHE A 55 -39.49 29.33 -17.40
N GLY A 56 -39.53 30.04 -18.54
CA GLY A 56 -40.57 30.91 -19.10
C GLY A 56 -39.92 32.18 -19.66
N ALA A 57 -39.43 32.17 -20.90
CA ALA A 57 -38.89 33.36 -21.59
C ALA A 57 -40.02 34.16 -22.28
N PRO A 58 -39.86 35.49 -22.51
CA PRO A 58 -39.06 36.03 -23.63
C PRO A 58 -38.15 37.20 -23.17
N ALA A 59 -37.50 38.05 -23.99
CA ALA A 59 -37.54 38.31 -25.43
C ALA A 59 -36.17 38.79 -25.99
N SER A 60 -36.15 39.39 -27.19
CA SER A 60 -35.01 40.07 -27.84
C SER A 60 -35.36 41.55 -28.10
N PRO A 61 -34.38 42.42 -28.44
CA PRO A 61 -34.38 42.88 -29.84
C PRO A 61 -33.00 43.11 -30.51
N ALA A 62 -33.00 42.84 -31.82
CA ALA A 62 -32.32 43.55 -32.93
C ALA A 62 -30.77 43.69 -32.99
N ALA A 63 -30.23 43.31 -34.15
CA ALA A 63 -28.90 43.67 -34.66
C ALA A 63 -28.92 45.02 -35.41
N PRO A 64 -27.78 45.49 -35.98
CA PRO A 64 -27.62 45.27 -37.43
C PRO A 64 -26.18 45.09 -37.98
N ALA A 65 -26.13 44.71 -39.26
CA ALA A 65 -25.10 45.03 -40.27
C ALA A 65 -23.74 44.28 -40.27
N THR A 66 -23.76 43.10 -40.89
CA THR A 66 -22.90 42.66 -42.01
C THR A 66 -21.72 43.54 -42.48
N LEU A 67 -20.54 42.92 -42.61
CA LEU A 67 -19.65 43.09 -43.78
C LEU A 67 -19.07 41.72 -44.19
N ALA A 68 -19.00 41.47 -45.51
CA ALA A 68 -18.52 40.22 -46.09
C ALA A 68 -16.98 40.23 -46.30
N PRO A 69 -16.29 39.07 -46.25
CA PRO A 69 -14.85 39.00 -46.47
C PRO A 69 -14.49 39.07 -47.96
N ALA A 70 -13.42 39.82 -48.27
CA ALA A 70 -12.81 39.82 -49.60
C ALA A 70 -11.87 38.62 -49.77
N ALA A 71 -12.02 37.89 -50.88
CA ALA A 71 -11.10 36.84 -51.29
C ALA A 71 -10.01 37.40 -52.24
N PRO A 72 -8.78 36.87 -52.18
CA PRO A 72 -7.90 36.83 -53.33
C PRO A 72 -7.60 35.38 -53.75
N VAL A 73 -8.22 35.00 -54.86
CA VAL A 73 -7.72 34.12 -55.94
C VAL A 73 -6.37 33.43 -55.69
N VAL A 74 -6.38 32.11 -55.54
CA VAL A 74 -5.19 31.27 -55.73
C VAL A 74 -5.10 30.90 -57.21
N SER A 75 -4.04 31.34 -57.89
CA SER A 75 -3.80 31.00 -59.29
C SER A 75 -3.31 29.56 -59.42
N ALA A 76 -4.09 28.69 -60.06
CA ALA A 76 -3.68 27.33 -60.38
C ALA A 76 -2.87 27.32 -61.68
N VAL A 77 -1.62 26.88 -61.62
CA VAL A 77 -0.83 26.53 -62.81
C VAL A 77 -0.95 25.02 -63.01
N ALA A 78 -1.63 24.62 -64.09
CA ALA A 78 -1.74 23.24 -64.48
C ALA A 78 -0.45 22.75 -65.16
N ALA A 79 0.02 21.56 -64.78
CA ALA A 79 1.02 20.81 -65.52
C ALA A 79 0.37 19.51 -66.02
N ALA A 80 0.22 19.37 -67.33
CA ALA A 80 -0.29 18.15 -67.95
C ALA A 80 0.80 17.06 -67.99
N PRO A 81 0.45 15.77 -67.84
CA PRO A 81 1.43 14.69 -67.81
C PRO A 81 1.93 14.33 -69.21
N VAL A 82 3.24 14.19 -69.38
CA VAL A 82 3.84 13.61 -70.58
C VAL A 82 3.76 12.09 -70.48
N ALA A 83 2.96 11.47 -71.34
CA ALA A 83 2.86 10.01 -71.43
C ALA A 83 4.10 9.44 -72.14
N ALA A 84 5.02 8.85 -71.38
CA ALA A 84 6.05 7.98 -71.90
C ALA A 84 5.59 6.52 -71.76
N ALA A 85 5.24 5.89 -72.88
CA ALA A 85 4.86 4.48 -72.89
C ALA A 85 6.08 3.59 -72.64
N ILE A 86 6.10 2.91 -71.50
CA ILE A 86 7.04 1.81 -71.24
C ILE A 86 6.25 0.51 -71.30
N THR A 87 6.46 -0.25 -72.38
CA THR A 87 5.93 -1.62 -72.52
C THR A 87 6.65 -2.54 -71.55
N ALA A 88 6.09 -2.72 -70.35
CA ALA A 88 6.53 -3.73 -69.40
C ALA A 88 6.00 -5.11 -69.82
N THR A 89 6.93 -6.02 -70.10
CA THR A 89 6.65 -7.44 -70.38
C THR A 89 5.92 -8.11 -69.21
N THR A 90 4.82 -8.78 -69.51
CA THR A 90 4.08 -9.63 -68.56
C THR A 90 4.97 -10.80 -68.12
N GLY A 91 5.38 -10.79 -66.85
CA GLY A 91 6.31 -11.80 -66.32
C GLY A 91 6.49 -11.77 -64.79
N ALA A 92 5.52 -11.22 -64.06
CA ALA A 92 5.46 -11.35 -62.61
C ALA A 92 4.46 -12.45 -62.26
N VAL A 93 4.97 -13.53 -61.64
CA VAL A 93 4.10 -14.49 -60.95
C VAL A 93 3.52 -13.76 -59.75
N ASP A 94 2.20 -13.66 -59.65
CA ASP A 94 1.52 -13.04 -58.51
C ASP A 94 1.58 -13.99 -57.31
N VAL A 95 2.72 -14.01 -56.62
CA VAL A 95 2.93 -14.79 -55.38
C VAL A 95 2.35 -14.02 -54.18
N GLY A 96 1.08 -13.63 -54.31
CA GLY A 96 0.31 -12.98 -53.26
C GLY A 96 -0.50 -13.98 -52.44
N GLU A 97 -0.21 -14.10 -51.14
CA GLU A 97 -1.10 -14.83 -50.24
C GLU A 97 -2.35 -14.00 -49.91
N ALA A 98 -3.53 -14.58 -50.11
CA ALA A 98 -4.78 -13.91 -49.78
C ALA A 98 -4.89 -13.64 -48.27
N LEU A 99 -5.09 -12.38 -47.88
CA LEU A 99 -5.35 -12.01 -46.49
C LEU A 99 -6.62 -12.69 -45.99
N ARG A 100 -6.53 -13.39 -44.85
CA ARG A 100 -7.65 -14.11 -44.22
C ARG A 100 -7.77 -13.75 -42.74
N GLY A 101 -8.97 -13.93 -42.18
CA GLY A 101 -9.25 -13.71 -40.76
C GLY A 101 -8.84 -12.31 -40.28
N ALA A 102 -8.02 -12.24 -39.23
CA ALA A 102 -7.59 -10.99 -38.62
C ALA A 102 -6.90 -10.04 -39.61
N SER A 103 -6.06 -10.53 -40.53
CA SER A 103 -5.34 -9.68 -41.48
C SER A 103 -6.28 -9.02 -42.50
N ALA A 104 -7.32 -9.72 -42.92
CA ALA A 104 -8.37 -9.15 -43.78
C ALA A 104 -9.21 -8.10 -43.02
N ALA A 105 -9.52 -8.35 -41.74
CA ALA A 105 -10.20 -7.38 -40.89
C ALA A 105 -9.36 -6.11 -40.65
N ILE A 106 -8.03 -6.24 -40.52
CA ILE A 106 -7.11 -5.10 -40.43
C ILE A 106 -7.14 -4.28 -41.73
N ALA A 107 -7.08 -4.92 -42.91
CA ALA A 107 -7.17 -4.21 -44.20
C ALA A 107 -8.47 -3.40 -44.32
N ALA A 108 -9.63 -4.03 -44.07
CA ALA A 108 -10.94 -3.36 -44.08
C ALA A 108 -11.07 -2.26 -43.01
N ASN A 109 -10.34 -2.37 -41.89
CA ASN A 109 -10.26 -1.31 -40.89
C ASN A 109 -9.43 -0.12 -41.40
N MET A 110 -8.29 -0.37 -42.04
CA MET A 110 -7.43 0.67 -42.59
C MET A 110 -8.11 1.45 -43.72
N GLU A 111 -8.82 0.76 -44.62
CA GLU A 111 -9.66 1.40 -45.66
C GLU A 111 -10.73 2.32 -45.04
N ARG A 112 -11.46 1.83 -44.02
CA ARG A 112 -12.44 2.67 -43.29
C ARG A 112 -11.79 3.88 -42.60
N SER A 113 -10.56 3.74 -42.09
CA SER A 113 -9.82 4.84 -41.46
C SER A 113 -9.49 5.99 -42.42
N LEU A 114 -9.52 5.78 -43.74
CA LEU A 114 -9.28 6.84 -44.73
C LEU A 114 -10.37 7.94 -44.71
N THR A 115 -11.57 7.61 -44.19
CA THR A 115 -12.72 8.51 -44.10
C THR A 115 -12.70 9.47 -42.89
N VAL A 116 -11.67 9.37 -42.03
CA VAL A 116 -11.52 10.19 -40.82
C VAL A 116 -10.43 11.24 -41.05
N PRO A 117 -10.78 12.54 -41.17
CA PRO A 117 -9.79 13.62 -41.24
C PRO A 117 -9.12 13.80 -39.88
N THR A 118 -7.91 13.28 -39.75
CA THR A 118 -7.15 13.32 -38.50
C THR A 118 -6.19 14.50 -38.46
N ALA A 119 -6.06 15.12 -37.29
CA ALA A 119 -4.89 15.90 -36.93
C ALA A 119 -4.19 15.27 -35.72
N THR A 120 -2.92 15.59 -35.52
CA THR A 120 -2.11 15.02 -34.42
C THR A 120 -1.40 16.13 -33.67
N SER A 121 -1.48 16.08 -32.35
CA SER A 121 -0.70 16.91 -31.44
C SER A 121 0.13 16.00 -30.55
N PHE A 122 1.28 16.46 -30.07
CA PHE A 122 2.16 15.69 -29.20
C PHE A 122 2.80 16.59 -28.14
N ARG A 123 3.15 15.99 -26.99
CA ARG A 123 3.82 16.67 -25.89
C ARG A 123 4.80 15.71 -25.23
N ASN A 124 6.01 16.21 -24.96
CA ASN A 124 6.98 15.50 -24.13
C ASN A 124 6.65 15.76 -22.65
N VAL A 125 6.66 14.70 -21.85
CA VAL A 125 6.40 14.73 -20.40
C VAL A 125 7.61 14.14 -19.67
N PRO A 126 8.18 14.81 -18.65
CA PRO A 126 9.24 14.24 -17.83
C PRO A 126 8.77 12.96 -17.13
N ALA A 127 9.55 11.88 -17.24
CA ALA A 127 9.21 10.59 -16.64
C ALA A 127 9.72 10.45 -15.19
N LYS A 128 10.59 11.34 -14.69
CA LYS A 128 11.25 11.20 -13.37
C LYS A 128 10.29 10.89 -12.22
N LEU A 129 9.22 11.67 -12.07
CA LEU A 129 8.27 11.49 -10.97
C LEU A 129 7.45 10.20 -11.12
N LEU A 130 7.08 9.89 -12.37
CA LEU A 130 6.39 8.67 -12.75
C LEU A 130 7.25 7.41 -12.45
N GLU A 131 8.55 7.44 -12.74
CA GLU A 131 9.50 6.39 -12.37
C GLU A 131 9.63 6.23 -10.85
N VAL A 132 9.82 7.34 -10.12
CA VAL A 132 10.01 7.34 -8.67
C VAL A 132 8.77 6.85 -7.92
N ASN A 133 7.59 7.41 -8.20
CA ASN A 133 6.34 6.98 -7.55
C ASN A 133 5.98 5.55 -7.90
N ARG A 134 6.19 5.11 -9.15
CA ARG A 134 6.04 3.70 -9.54
C ARG A 134 7.02 2.77 -8.79
N LYS A 135 8.26 3.20 -8.53
CA LYS A 135 9.25 2.44 -7.73
C LYS A 135 8.76 2.26 -6.28
N VAL A 136 8.20 3.32 -5.67
CA VAL A 136 7.61 3.26 -4.31
C VAL A 136 6.41 2.31 -4.27
N ILE A 137 5.43 2.49 -5.16
CA ILE A 137 4.24 1.63 -5.23
C ILE A 137 4.63 0.16 -5.43
N ASN A 138 5.50 -0.14 -6.39
CA ASN A 138 5.90 -1.52 -6.68
C ASN A 138 6.74 -2.14 -5.56
N GLY A 139 7.54 -1.35 -4.85
CA GLY A 139 8.26 -1.81 -3.66
C GLY A 139 7.31 -2.24 -2.55
N TYR A 140 6.26 -1.46 -2.27
CA TYR A 140 5.21 -1.84 -1.34
C TYR A 140 4.44 -3.09 -1.82
N ARG A 141 3.85 -3.03 -3.02
CA ARG A 141 3.02 -4.12 -3.57
C ARG A 141 3.73 -5.47 -3.63
N THR A 142 5.01 -5.50 -4.01
CA THR A 142 5.80 -6.75 -4.07
C THR A 142 5.97 -7.38 -2.67
N ARG A 143 6.09 -6.58 -1.61
CA ARG A 143 6.20 -7.08 -0.22
C ARG A 143 4.89 -7.67 0.29
N VAL A 144 3.76 -7.01 0.01
CA VAL A 144 2.41 -7.53 0.36
C VAL A 144 1.89 -8.58 -0.64
N GLY A 145 2.76 -9.25 -1.40
CA GLY A 145 2.41 -10.33 -2.33
C GLY A 145 1.59 -9.92 -3.57
N GLN A 146 1.40 -8.62 -3.80
CA GLN A 146 0.59 -8.09 -4.91
C GLN A 146 1.40 -7.89 -6.20
N SER A 147 0.70 -7.94 -7.34
CA SER A 147 1.29 -7.72 -8.67
C SER A 147 1.84 -6.29 -8.84
N LYS A 148 2.96 -6.17 -9.57
CA LYS A 148 3.55 -4.86 -9.93
C LYS A 148 2.69 -4.13 -10.96
N ILE A 149 2.55 -2.82 -10.83
CA ILE A 149 1.92 -1.95 -11.83
C ILE A 149 2.91 -1.57 -12.94
N SER A 150 2.39 -1.34 -14.15
CA SER A 150 3.15 -0.84 -15.31
C SER A 150 3.07 0.69 -15.42
N PHE A 151 3.93 1.29 -16.25
CA PHE A 151 3.79 2.70 -16.63
C PHE A 151 2.48 2.96 -17.37
N THR A 152 2.04 2.01 -18.21
CA THR A 152 0.79 2.07 -18.97
C THR A 152 -0.44 2.20 -18.05
N HIS A 153 -0.42 1.61 -16.84
CA HIS A 153 -1.55 1.74 -15.91
C HIS A 153 -1.69 3.19 -15.42
N LEU A 154 -0.58 3.82 -15.01
CA LEU A 154 -0.57 5.21 -14.54
C LEU A 154 -0.87 6.20 -15.68
N ILE A 155 -0.25 6.02 -16.85
CA ILE A 155 -0.50 6.89 -18.01
C ILE A 155 -1.93 6.71 -18.53
N GLY A 156 -2.44 5.47 -18.60
CA GLY A 156 -3.82 5.18 -18.99
C GLY A 156 -4.84 5.81 -18.04
N TYR A 157 -4.62 5.69 -16.72
CA TYR A 157 -5.47 6.36 -15.74
C TYR A 157 -5.40 7.89 -15.86
N ALA A 158 -4.19 8.48 -16.02
CA ALA A 158 -4.04 9.91 -16.26
C ALA A 158 -4.78 10.39 -17.51
N ILE A 159 -4.83 9.60 -18.58
CA ILE A 159 -5.61 9.88 -19.79
C ILE A 159 -7.12 9.84 -19.49
N ALA A 160 -7.59 8.80 -18.78
CA ALA A 160 -9.00 8.68 -18.42
C ALA A 160 -9.48 9.84 -17.54
N ARG A 161 -8.68 10.24 -16.54
CA ARG A 161 -8.93 11.40 -15.67
C ARG A 161 -8.81 12.73 -16.41
N ALA A 162 -7.82 12.91 -17.29
CA ALA A 162 -7.70 14.14 -18.08
C ALA A 162 -8.94 14.43 -18.95
N ILE A 163 -9.55 13.38 -19.49
CA ILE A 163 -10.78 13.48 -20.29
C ILE A 163 -12.00 13.64 -19.37
N GLY A 164 -12.13 12.84 -18.33
CA GLY A 164 -13.27 12.91 -17.39
C GLY A 164 -13.36 14.22 -16.61
N ASP A 165 -12.23 14.78 -16.19
CA ASP A 165 -12.18 15.89 -15.23
C ASP A 165 -12.02 17.28 -15.87
N ALA A 166 -11.53 17.35 -17.11
CA ALA A 166 -11.10 18.63 -17.70
C ALA A 166 -11.42 18.79 -19.19
N VAL A 167 -11.27 17.74 -20.02
CA VAL A 167 -11.43 17.84 -21.47
C VAL A 167 -12.36 16.74 -22.04
N PRO A 168 -13.64 16.72 -21.63
CA PRO A 168 -14.60 15.69 -22.06
C PRO A 168 -14.85 15.67 -23.56
N GLN A 169 -14.51 16.75 -24.29
CA GLN A 169 -14.63 16.84 -25.74
C GLN A 169 -13.77 15.80 -26.47
N MET A 170 -12.66 15.36 -25.87
CA MET A 170 -11.83 14.26 -26.40
C MET A 170 -12.58 12.92 -26.44
N ASN A 171 -13.66 12.76 -25.65
CA ASN A 171 -14.52 11.57 -25.64
C ASN A 171 -15.63 11.63 -26.71
N ASN A 172 -15.79 12.74 -27.42
CA ASN A 172 -16.82 12.90 -28.45
C ASN A 172 -16.51 12.03 -29.67
N THR A 173 -17.54 11.53 -30.35
CA THR A 173 -17.38 10.72 -31.56
C THR A 173 -18.20 11.28 -32.72
N TYR A 174 -17.67 11.21 -33.94
CA TYR A 174 -18.34 11.70 -35.14
C TYR A 174 -19.34 10.65 -35.65
N ALA A 175 -20.54 11.10 -35.98
CA ALA A 175 -21.57 10.29 -36.61
C ALA A 175 -22.27 11.06 -37.72
N VAL A 176 -23.08 10.33 -38.50
CA VAL A 176 -23.96 10.88 -39.52
C VAL A 176 -25.36 10.36 -39.21
N ASP A 177 -26.38 11.21 -39.28
CA ASP A 177 -27.77 10.78 -39.09
C ASP A 177 -28.35 10.12 -40.36
N ALA A 178 -29.60 9.64 -40.25
CA ALA A 178 -30.31 8.97 -41.35
C ALA A 178 -30.49 9.86 -42.60
N ASP A 179 -30.41 11.19 -42.46
CA ASP A 179 -30.52 12.16 -43.57
C ASP A 179 -29.14 12.48 -44.20
N GLY A 180 -28.06 11.86 -43.73
CA GLY A 180 -26.70 12.18 -44.18
C GLY A 180 -26.07 13.41 -43.51
N LYS A 181 -26.66 13.96 -42.44
CA LYS A 181 -26.15 15.19 -41.79
C LYS A 181 -25.09 14.86 -40.72
N PRO A 182 -23.96 15.59 -40.68
CA PRO A 182 -22.96 15.45 -39.62
C PRO A 182 -23.52 15.68 -38.21
N ARG A 183 -23.15 14.84 -37.25
CA ARG A 183 -23.48 14.99 -35.83
C ARG A 183 -22.31 14.65 -34.92
N ILE A 184 -22.27 15.30 -33.76
CA ILE A 184 -21.35 15.00 -32.66
C ILE A 184 -22.12 14.16 -31.63
N ILE A 185 -21.64 12.96 -31.33
CA ILE A 185 -22.10 12.17 -30.19
C ILE A 185 -21.24 12.55 -28.98
N ARG A 186 -21.91 12.99 -27.90
CA ARG A 186 -21.27 13.29 -26.62
C ARG A 186 -21.40 12.09 -25.70
N ASN A 187 -20.29 11.41 -25.43
CA ASN A 187 -20.28 10.17 -24.65
C ASN A 187 -20.05 10.48 -23.16
N GLY A 188 -20.93 9.98 -22.28
CA GLY A 188 -20.93 10.33 -20.85
C GLY A 188 -19.77 9.77 -20.03
N ALA A 189 -19.25 8.60 -20.39
CA ALA A 189 -18.09 7.98 -19.75
C ALA A 189 -17.06 7.54 -20.79
N VAL A 190 -15.78 7.49 -20.41
CA VAL A 190 -14.69 7.06 -21.29
C VAL A 190 -14.74 5.54 -21.49
N GLN A 191 -14.83 5.09 -22.73
CA GLN A 191 -14.74 3.67 -23.10
C GLN A 191 -13.37 3.46 -23.76
N MET A 192 -12.38 3.01 -22.99
CA MET A 192 -10.98 3.03 -23.41
C MET A 192 -10.59 1.71 -24.09
N GLY A 193 -10.42 1.72 -25.40
CA GLY A 193 -9.74 0.65 -26.12
C GLY A 193 -8.29 0.54 -25.65
N LEU A 194 -7.83 -0.66 -25.29
CA LEU A 194 -6.46 -0.93 -24.88
C LEU A 194 -5.77 -1.74 -25.98
N ALA A 195 -4.84 -1.13 -26.72
CA ALA A 195 -4.12 -1.84 -27.78
C ALA A 195 -3.06 -2.77 -27.16
N VAL A 196 -3.33 -4.08 -27.20
CA VAL A 196 -2.46 -5.13 -26.66
C VAL A 196 -1.87 -5.94 -27.81
N ASP A 197 -0.55 -5.96 -27.87
CA ASP A 197 0.21 -6.74 -28.84
C ASP A 197 0.41 -8.18 -28.34
N VAL A 198 -0.10 -9.15 -29.09
CA VAL A 198 -0.10 -10.58 -28.73
C VAL A 198 0.85 -11.33 -29.65
N ALA A 199 1.93 -11.86 -29.09
CA ALA A 199 2.79 -12.82 -29.78
C ALA A 199 2.07 -14.17 -29.90
N LYS A 200 2.07 -14.74 -31.10
CA LYS A 200 1.55 -16.07 -31.42
C LYS A 200 2.66 -17.11 -31.33
N SER A 201 2.26 -18.38 -31.21
CA SER A 201 3.17 -19.53 -31.18
C SER A 201 3.96 -19.76 -32.47
N ASP A 202 3.52 -19.17 -33.59
CA ASP A 202 4.19 -19.20 -34.90
C ASP A 202 5.27 -18.10 -35.06
N GLY A 203 5.52 -17.30 -34.01
CA GLY A 203 6.43 -16.14 -34.06
C GLY A 203 5.79 -14.87 -34.64
N GLY A 204 4.59 -14.97 -35.20
CA GLY A 204 3.80 -13.82 -35.62
C GLY A 204 3.30 -12.98 -34.45
N ARG A 205 2.85 -11.76 -34.73
CA ARG A 205 2.25 -10.84 -33.76
C ARG A 205 0.86 -10.43 -34.22
N THR A 206 -0.03 -10.09 -33.30
CA THR A 206 -1.38 -9.63 -33.64
C THR A 206 -1.87 -8.64 -32.58
N LEU A 207 -2.26 -7.45 -33.03
CA LEU A 207 -2.79 -6.41 -32.18
C LEU A 207 -4.28 -6.66 -31.93
N VAL A 208 -4.69 -6.69 -30.67
CA VAL A 208 -6.09 -6.72 -30.25
C VAL A 208 -6.41 -5.47 -29.44
N VAL A 209 -7.64 -4.94 -29.57
CA VAL A 209 -8.06 -3.70 -28.88
C VAL A 209 -9.35 -3.94 -28.07
N PRO A 210 -9.28 -4.70 -26.96
CA PRO A 210 -10.40 -4.81 -26.01
C PRO A 210 -10.69 -3.47 -25.30
N VAL A 211 -11.92 -3.30 -24.80
CA VAL A 211 -12.44 -2.04 -24.25
C VAL A 211 -12.57 -2.10 -22.73
N LEU A 212 -11.84 -1.25 -22.02
CA LEU A 212 -12.04 -0.95 -20.61
C LEU A 212 -13.25 -0.01 -20.46
N ARG A 213 -14.30 -0.54 -19.82
CA ARG A 213 -15.58 0.16 -19.62
C ARG A 213 -15.45 1.26 -18.58
N GLU A 214 -16.05 2.41 -18.89
CA GLU A 214 -16.22 3.54 -17.96
C GLU A 214 -14.93 4.01 -17.25
N ALA A 215 -13.80 3.98 -17.95
CA ALA A 215 -12.46 4.25 -17.44
C ALA A 215 -12.32 5.55 -16.61
N SER A 216 -13.16 6.55 -16.87
CA SER A 216 -13.16 7.85 -16.18
C SER A 216 -13.93 7.88 -14.86
N THR A 217 -14.82 6.93 -14.60
CA THR A 217 -15.64 6.89 -13.36
C THR A 217 -14.99 6.05 -12.25
N LEU A 218 -14.09 5.14 -12.62
CA LEU A 218 -13.36 4.27 -11.71
C LEU A 218 -12.30 5.04 -10.89
N ASN A 219 -12.06 4.60 -9.65
CA ASN A 219 -10.83 4.95 -8.92
C ASN A 219 -9.64 4.11 -9.43
N PHE A 220 -8.41 4.35 -8.95
CA PHE A 220 -7.24 3.67 -9.50
C PHE A 220 -7.21 2.16 -9.24
N GLU A 221 -7.71 1.71 -8.07
CA GLU A 221 -7.79 0.28 -7.77
C GLU A 221 -8.77 -0.45 -8.70
N GLN A 222 -9.97 0.10 -8.88
CA GLN A 222 -10.97 -0.41 -9.81
C GLN A 222 -10.49 -0.39 -11.26
N PHE A 223 -9.83 0.70 -11.68
CA PHE A 223 -9.22 0.81 -13.00
C PHE A 223 -8.15 -0.27 -13.21
N LEU A 224 -7.26 -0.47 -12.23
CA LEU A 224 -6.22 -1.49 -12.27
C LEU A 224 -6.82 -2.91 -12.33
N ALA A 225 -7.84 -3.20 -11.54
CA ALA A 225 -8.53 -4.49 -11.55
C ALA A 225 -9.21 -4.77 -12.91
N ALA A 226 -9.92 -3.78 -13.46
CA ALA A 226 -10.54 -3.88 -14.79
C ALA A 226 -9.50 -4.03 -15.91
N TYR A 227 -8.36 -3.35 -15.81
CA TYR A 227 -7.25 -3.46 -16.75
C TYR A 227 -6.64 -4.88 -16.71
N GLU A 228 -6.31 -5.40 -15.53
CA GLU A 228 -5.73 -6.74 -15.37
C GLU A 228 -6.73 -7.85 -15.76
N GLU A 229 -8.04 -7.67 -15.56
CA GLU A 229 -9.08 -8.56 -16.09
C GLU A 229 -8.98 -8.67 -17.62
N ILE A 230 -8.90 -7.54 -18.31
CA ILE A 230 -8.77 -7.50 -19.77
C ILE A 230 -7.46 -8.17 -20.22
N ILE A 231 -6.33 -7.85 -19.58
CA ILE A 231 -5.03 -8.48 -19.90
C ILE A 231 -5.07 -10.00 -19.66
N ARG A 232 -5.79 -10.47 -18.62
CA ARG A 232 -5.96 -11.89 -18.34
C ARG A 232 -6.84 -12.57 -19.39
N LYS A 233 -7.93 -11.93 -19.85
CA LYS A 233 -8.74 -12.42 -20.98
C LYS A 233 -7.93 -12.47 -22.29
N VAL A 234 -7.11 -11.47 -22.58
CA VAL A 234 -6.19 -11.46 -23.75
C VAL A 234 -5.24 -12.66 -23.67
N LYS A 235 -4.49 -12.80 -22.56
CA LYS A 235 -3.50 -13.87 -22.38
C LYS A 235 -4.09 -15.28 -22.37
N SER A 236 -5.34 -15.44 -21.93
CA SER A 236 -6.05 -16.74 -21.91
C SER A 236 -6.90 -16.99 -23.16
N ASN A 237 -6.89 -16.09 -24.15
CA ASN A 237 -7.70 -16.15 -25.37
C ASN A 237 -9.22 -16.29 -25.08
N LYS A 238 -9.72 -15.54 -24.10
CA LYS A 238 -11.13 -15.54 -23.62
C LYS A 238 -11.87 -14.23 -23.92
N LEU A 239 -11.43 -13.46 -24.92
CA LEU A 239 -12.15 -12.27 -25.36
C LEU A 239 -13.40 -12.63 -26.15
N THR A 240 -14.49 -11.93 -25.88
CA THR A 240 -15.77 -12.03 -26.57
C THR A 240 -15.96 -10.86 -27.53
N VAL A 241 -16.95 -10.95 -28.44
CA VAL A 241 -17.29 -9.84 -29.35
C VAL A 241 -17.65 -8.55 -28.57
N ALA A 242 -18.31 -8.69 -27.41
CA ALA A 242 -18.69 -7.56 -26.55
C ALA A 242 -17.47 -6.85 -25.93
N ASP A 243 -16.34 -7.53 -25.76
CA ASP A 243 -15.10 -6.92 -25.26
C ASP A 243 -14.46 -5.98 -26.30
N PHE A 244 -14.88 -5.99 -27.58
CA PHE A 244 -14.33 -5.12 -28.64
C PHE A 244 -15.25 -3.93 -29.03
N GLN A 245 -16.48 -3.87 -28.50
CA GLN A 245 -17.50 -2.94 -28.98
C GLN A 245 -17.58 -1.64 -28.15
N GLY A 246 -17.71 -0.50 -28.84
CA GLY A 246 -18.06 0.78 -28.22
C GLY A 246 -16.91 1.51 -27.53
N ALA A 247 -15.65 1.27 -27.91
CA ALA A 247 -14.55 2.16 -27.53
C ALA A 247 -14.77 3.55 -28.12
N THR A 248 -14.67 4.59 -27.29
CA THR A 248 -14.75 6.00 -27.66
C THR A 248 -13.37 6.61 -27.90
N ILE A 249 -12.35 6.07 -27.22
CA ILE A 249 -10.93 6.39 -27.38
C ILE A 249 -10.10 5.11 -27.44
N THR A 250 -8.85 5.18 -27.90
CA THR A 250 -7.88 4.09 -27.79
C THR A 250 -6.57 4.55 -27.17
N LEU A 251 -6.00 3.75 -26.26
CA LEU A 251 -4.64 3.85 -25.77
C LEU A 251 -3.75 2.84 -26.50
N THR A 252 -2.61 3.28 -27.03
CA THR A 252 -1.60 2.41 -27.63
C THR A 252 -0.20 2.71 -27.09
N ASN A 253 0.60 1.67 -26.81
CA ASN A 253 1.95 1.79 -26.24
C ASN A 253 3.03 1.06 -27.07
N PRO A 254 3.38 1.61 -28.25
CA PRO A 254 4.54 1.14 -29.02
C PRO A 254 5.88 1.54 -28.38
N GLY A 255 5.89 2.39 -27.33
CA GLY A 255 7.09 2.70 -26.56
C GLY A 255 7.80 1.48 -25.97
N THR A 256 7.05 0.39 -25.73
CA THR A 256 7.58 -0.92 -25.29
C THR A 256 8.58 -1.56 -26.27
N ILE A 257 8.59 -1.13 -27.54
CA ILE A 257 9.55 -1.58 -28.58
C ILE A 257 10.46 -0.43 -29.06
N GLY A 258 10.67 0.60 -28.23
CA GLY A 258 11.56 1.73 -28.54
C GLY A 258 10.97 2.80 -29.48
N THR A 259 9.66 2.75 -29.78
CA THR A 259 9.03 3.76 -30.63
C THR A 259 8.87 5.08 -29.84
N VAL A 260 9.66 6.10 -30.20
CA VAL A 260 9.64 7.42 -29.53
C VAL A 260 8.27 8.11 -29.65
N GLN A 261 7.64 8.05 -30.82
CA GLN A 261 6.32 8.63 -31.05
C GLN A 261 5.55 7.85 -32.12
N SER A 262 4.21 7.85 -32.03
CA SER A 262 3.35 7.18 -33.00
C SER A 262 2.22 8.09 -33.46
N VAL A 263 1.93 8.05 -34.75
CA VAL A 263 0.81 8.76 -35.39
C VAL A 263 -0.17 7.71 -35.93
N PRO A 264 -0.99 7.09 -35.06
CA PRO A 264 -1.91 6.02 -35.44
C PRO A 264 -3.04 6.51 -36.33
N ARG A 265 -3.58 5.63 -37.18
CA ARG A 265 -4.82 5.89 -37.94
C ARG A 265 -6.03 5.80 -37.00
N LEU A 266 -6.78 6.90 -36.85
CA LEU A 266 -8.01 6.91 -36.07
C LEU A 266 -9.12 6.12 -36.77
N MET A 267 -9.85 5.31 -36.00
CA MET A 267 -10.97 4.50 -36.50
C MET A 267 -12.29 5.28 -36.44
N PRO A 268 -13.19 5.12 -37.43
CA PRO A 268 -14.55 5.67 -37.34
C PRO A 268 -15.26 5.23 -36.06
N GLY A 269 -15.97 6.15 -35.42
CA GLY A 269 -16.62 5.92 -34.12
C GLY A 269 -15.74 6.17 -32.90
N GLN A 270 -14.49 6.62 -33.07
CA GLN A 270 -13.61 7.09 -31.98
C GLN A 270 -13.28 8.57 -32.13
N GLY A 271 -13.06 9.25 -31.00
CA GLY A 271 -12.65 10.66 -30.96
C GLY A 271 -11.14 10.86 -31.06
N VAL A 272 -10.39 10.03 -30.33
CA VAL A 272 -8.92 10.13 -30.23
C VAL A 272 -8.25 8.77 -30.03
N ILE A 273 -7.08 8.57 -30.65
CA ILE A 273 -6.10 7.56 -30.22
C ILE A 273 -4.92 8.28 -29.56
N VAL A 274 -4.59 7.85 -28.34
CA VAL A 274 -3.47 8.34 -27.56
C VAL A 274 -2.30 7.37 -27.66
N GLY A 275 -1.20 7.83 -28.23
CA GLY A 275 0.04 7.06 -28.36
C GLY A 275 1.00 7.36 -27.22
N VAL A 276 1.53 6.31 -26.60
CA VAL A 276 2.58 6.40 -25.57
C VAL A 276 3.90 5.95 -26.18
N GLY A 277 4.84 6.89 -26.25
CA GLY A 277 6.22 6.66 -26.70
C GLY A 277 7.07 5.90 -25.71
N SER A 278 8.32 5.63 -26.08
CA SER A 278 9.33 5.08 -25.16
C SER A 278 9.60 6.04 -24.01
N ILE A 279 9.97 5.48 -22.85
CA ILE A 279 10.50 6.25 -21.72
C ILE A 279 12.03 6.17 -21.82
N ASP A 280 12.64 7.23 -22.33
CA ASP A 280 14.08 7.27 -22.60
C ASP A 280 14.63 8.70 -22.47
N TYR A 281 15.95 8.86 -22.44
CA TYR A 281 16.58 10.17 -22.49
C TYR A 281 16.34 10.85 -23.85
N PRO A 282 16.26 12.20 -23.88
CA PRO A 282 16.28 12.96 -25.14
C PRO A 282 17.48 12.57 -26.01
N ALA A 283 17.35 12.63 -27.33
CA ALA A 283 18.32 12.08 -28.27
C ALA A 283 19.74 12.65 -28.08
N GLU A 284 19.83 13.94 -27.77
CA GLU A 284 21.06 14.67 -27.44
C GLU A 284 21.81 14.15 -26.20
N PHE A 285 21.15 13.37 -25.34
CA PHE A 285 21.72 12.76 -24.14
C PHE A 285 21.88 11.23 -24.25
N GLN A 286 21.40 10.59 -25.32
CA GLN A 286 21.52 9.14 -25.50
C GLN A 286 22.99 8.74 -25.68
N GLY A 287 23.48 7.87 -24.79
CA GLY A 287 24.90 7.49 -24.71
C GLY A 287 25.75 8.35 -23.78
N SER A 288 25.16 9.34 -23.09
CA SER A 288 25.83 10.00 -21.96
C SER A 288 25.99 9.05 -20.77
N ASP A 289 27.06 9.23 -20.00
CA ASP A 289 27.27 8.51 -18.74
C ASP A 289 26.17 8.84 -17.70
N GLU A 290 25.63 7.82 -17.04
CA GLU A 290 24.47 8.00 -16.14
C GLU A 290 24.79 8.88 -14.92
N ARG A 291 26.03 8.86 -14.40
CA ARG A 291 26.44 9.73 -13.30
C ARG A 291 26.47 11.19 -13.74
N THR A 292 26.88 11.44 -14.98
CA THR A 292 26.86 12.76 -15.61
C THR A 292 25.43 13.25 -15.78
N LEU A 293 24.50 12.40 -16.21
CA LEU A 293 23.07 12.73 -16.32
C LEU A 293 22.44 13.04 -14.95
N GLY A 294 22.74 12.25 -13.92
CA GLY A 294 22.30 12.51 -12.54
C GLY A 294 22.91 13.78 -11.93
N SER A 295 24.16 14.09 -12.27
CA SER A 295 24.81 15.37 -11.89
C SER A 295 24.11 16.57 -12.53
N LEU A 296 23.84 16.50 -13.84
CA LEU A 296 23.14 17.54 -14.62
C LEU A 296 21.63 17.63 -14.32
N GLY A 297 21.03 16.65 -13.63
CA GLY A 297 19.60 16.63 -13.35
C GLY A 297 18.74 16.34 -14.60
N VAL A 298 19.25 15.55 -15.55
CA VAL A 298 18.51 15.21 -16.78
C VAL A 298 17.46 14.12 -16.48
N SER A 299 16.22 14.33 -16.92
CA SER A 299 15.14 13.34 -16.84
C SER A 299 15.02 12.59 -18.17
N LYS A 300 14.67 11.30 -18.10
CA LYS A 300 13.99 10.63 -19.23
C LYS A 300 12.66 11.33 -19.53
N VAL A 301 12.20 11.22 -20.76
CA VAL A 301 10.93 11.78 -21.23
C VAL A 301 10.06 10.68 -21.82
N VAL A 302 8.75 10.90 -21.82
CA VAL A 302 7.78 10.14 -22.62
C VAL A 302 7.05 11.10 -23.54
N THR A 303 7.03 10.79 -24.84
CA THR A 303 6.17 11.52 -25.78
C THR A 303 4.77 10.95 -25.73
N ILE A 304 3.79 11.79 -25.45
CA ILE A 304 2.38 11.43 -25.53
C ILE A 304 1.80 12.11 -26.77
N THR A 305 1.30 11.30 -27.70
CA THR A 305 0.65 11.76 -28.94
C THR A 305 -0.87 11.64 -28.81
N SER A 306 -1.59 12.54 -29.47
CA SER A 306 -3.04 12.59 -29.53
C SER A 306 -3.42 12.76 -31.00
N THR A 307 -3.86 11.68 -31.65
CA THR A 307 -4.43 11.72 -33.00
C THR A 307 -5.94 11.72 -32.92
N TYR A 308 -6.57 12.82 -33.32
CA TYR A 308 -7.99 13.11 -33.10
C TYR A 308 -8.74 13.43 -34.39
N ASP A 309 -10.07 13.25 -34.39
CA ASP A 309 -10.95 13.61 -35.49
C ASP A 309 -11.12 15.14 -35.54
N HIS A 310 -10.46 15.78 -36.50
CA HIS A 310 -10.40 17.23 -36.60
C HIS A 310 -11.73 17.86 -37.05
N ARG A 311 -12.75 17.04 -37.38
CA ARG A 311 -14.12 17.52 -37.62
C ARG A 311 -14.83 17.94 -36.33
N ILE A 312 -14.43 17.36 -35.18
CA ILE A 312 -15.18 17.47 -33.91
C ILE A 312 -14.32 17.84 -32.70
N ILE A 313 -13.01 17.68 -32.78
CA ILE A 313 -12.03 18.05 -31.75
C ILE A 313 -11.07 19.07 -32.36
N GLN A 314 -10.90 20.21 -31.69
CA GLN A 314 -10.01 21.28 -32.11
C GLN A 314 -8.57 21.03 -31.61
N GLY A 315 -7.56 21.53 -32.34
CA GLY A 315 -6.17 21.42 -31.91
C GLY A 315 -5.88 22.07 -30.54
N ALA A 316 -6.63 23.10 -30.16
CA ALA A 316 -6.57 23.69 -28.82
C ALA A 316 -7.06 22.71 -27.73
N GLU A 317 -8.13 21.95 -27.99
CA GLU A 317 -8.67 20.95 -27.06
C GLU A 317 -7.70 19.78 -26.88
N SER A 318 -7.14 19.27 -27.97
CA SER A 318 -6.08 18.26 -27.93
C SER A 318 -4.82 18.75 -27.19
N GLY A 319 -4.43 20.02 -27.40
CA GLY A 319 -3.34 20.67 -26.67
C GLY A 319 -3.62 20.82 -25.16
N MET A 320 -4.84 21.17 -24.77
CA MET A 320 -5.29 21.23 -23.37
C MET A 320 -5.33 19.83 -22.73
N PHE A 321 -5.81 18.82 -23.46
CA PHE A 321 -5.79 17.43 -23.00
C PHE A 321 -4.37 16.94 -22.74
N LEU A 322 -3.43 17.15 -23.66
CA LEU A 322 -2.02 16.80 -23.45
C LEU A 322 -1.37 17.60 -22.32
N LYS A 323 -1.74 18.88 -22.13
CA LYS A 323 -1.34 19.68 -20.95
C LYS A 323 -1.84 19.02 -19.67
N ARG A 324 -3.11 18.62 -19.63
CA ARG A 324 -3.73 17.98 -18.46
C ARG A 324 -3.07 16.65 -18.09
N VAL A 325 -2.76 15.81 -19.09
CA VAL A 325 -2.02 14.55 -18.84
C VAL A 325 -0.62 14.83 -18.30
N HIS A 326 0.08 15.86 -18.81
CA HIS A 326 1.37 16.29 -18.27
C HIS A 326 1.24 16.74 -16.80
N GLU A 327 0.28 17.60 -16.46
CA GLU A 327 0.01 18.06 -15.08
C GLU A 327 -0.19 16.89 -14.11
N LEU A 328 -1.06 15.94 -14.47
CA LEU A 328 -1.35 14.75 -13.65
C LEU A 328 -0.09 13.88 -13.44
N LEU A 329 0.69 13.63 -14.50
CA LEU A 329 1.93 12.83 -14.40
C LEU A 329 3.04 13.55 -13.63
N MET A 330 2.96 14.88 -13.51
CA MET A 330 3.82 15.73 -12.66
C MET A 330 3.31 15.83 -11.20
N GLY A 331 2.21 15.14 -10.88
CA GLY A 331 1.64 15.07 -9.53
C GLY A 331 0.72 16.24 -9.17
N GLU A 332 0.34 17.08 -10.13
CA GLU A 332 -0.69 18.09 -9.88
C GLU A 332 -2.07 17.44 -9.65
N HIS A 333 -3.00 18.21 -9.07
CA HIS A 333 -4.38 17.79 -8.80
C HIS A 333 -4.53 16.56 -7.89
N GLY A 334 -3.50 16.25 -7.09
CA GLY A 334 -3.51 15.12 -6.15
C GLY A 334 -3.43 13.75 -6.84
N PHE A 335 -2.87 13.69 -8.05
CA PHE A 335 -2.89 12.46 -8.85
C PHE A 335 -2.17 11.29 -8.16
N TYR A 336 -0.97 11.50 -7.62
CA TYR A 336 -0.27 10.42 -6.92
C TYR A 336 -0.82 10.18 -5.50
N GLU A 337 -1.30 11.21 -4.82
CA GLU A 337 -1.97 11.09 -3.52
C GLU A 337 -3.22 10.21 -3.62
N SER A 338 -4.07 10.41 -4.63
CA SER A 338 -5.23 9.55 -4.88
C SER A 338 -4.83 8.12 -5.28
N VAL A 339 -3.85 7.95 -6.19
CA VAL A 339 -3.32 6.62 -6.56
C VAL A 339 -2.75 5.87 -5.36
N PHE A 340 -2.03 6.54 -4.45
CA PHE A 340 -1.48 5.91 -3.25
C PHE A 340 -2.59 5.54 -2.25
N SER A 341 -3.59 6.42 -2.09
CA SER A 341 -4.77 6.16 -1.25
C SER A 341 -5.59 4.97 -1.76
N ASP A 342 -5.92 4.95 -3.06
CA ASP A 342 -6.68 3.87 -3.70
C ASP A 342 -5.97 2.52 -3.58
N LEU A 343 -4.63 2.51 -3.65
CA LEU A 343 -3.82 1.29 -3.48
C LEU A 343 -3.49 0.94 -2.01
N SER A 344 -4.00 1.71 -1.05
CA SER A 344 -3.67 1.58 0.38
C SER A 344 -2.16 1.51 0.65
N VAL A 345 -1.38 2.36 -0.04
CA VAL A 345 0.08 2.48 0.17
C VAL A 345 0.32 3.29 1.44
N PRO A 346 1.01 2.75 2.46
CA PRO A 346 1.16 3.39 3.78
C PRO A 346 2.23 4.49 3.80
N TYR A 347 2.45 5.17 2.68
CA TYR A 347 3.52 6.16 2.50
C TYR A 347 2.98 7.40 1.78
N GLU A 348 3.61 8.55 2.01
CA GLU A 348 3.30 9.76 1.25
C GLU A 348 3.86 9.65 -0.19
N ALA A 349 3.11 10.15 -1.17
CA ALA A 349 3.55 10.22 -2.55
C ALA A 349 4.75 11.18 -2.68
N VAL A 350 5.72 10.81 -3.52
CA VAL A 350 6.85 11.71 -3.84
C VAL A 350 6.34 12.84 -4.73
N LYS A 351 6.78 14.06 -4.43
CA LYS A 351 6.31 15.30 -5.07
C LYS A 351 7.35 15.88 -6.01
N TRP A 352 6.90 16.56 -7.06
CA TRP A 352 7.81 17.33 -7.91
C TRP A 352 8.46 18.47 -7.12
N ARG A 353 9.76 18.68 -7.36
CA ARG A 353 10.57 19.76 -6.81
C ARG A 353 11.59 20.18 -7.87
N THR A 354 11.91 21.47 -7.93
CA THR A 354 13.04 21.98 -8.73
C THR A 354 14.36 21.51 -8.13
N ASP A 355 15.37 21.20 -8.94
CA ASP A 355 16.71 20.91 -8.41
C ASP A 355 17.30 22.16 -7.72
N ILE A 356 17.98 21.93 -6.61
CA ILE A 356 18.65 22.97 -5.83
C ILE A 356 20.14 22.66 -5.90
N ASN A 357 20.80 23.13 -6.96
CA ASN A 357 22.21 22.90 -7.21
C ASN A 357 22.88 24.22 -7.65
N PRO A 358 23.34 25.07 -6.69
CA PRO A 358 23.95 26.36 -7.02
C PRO A 358 25.27 26.18 -7.78
N SER A 359 25.62 27.17 -8.61
CA SER A 359 26.68 27.09 -9.62
C SER A 359 28.13 27.02 -9.11
N ASN A 360 28.35 26.84 -7.81
CA ASN A 360 29.64 26.52 -7.22
C ASN A 360 29.62 25.04 -6.77
N SER A 361 30.03 24.14 -7.65
CA SER A 361 29.68 22.71 -7.55
C SER A 361 30.32 21.99 -6.38
N GLU A 362 31.51 22.38 -5.92
CA GLU A 362 32.20 21.70 -4.82
C GLU A 362 31.54 21.99 -3.47
N ASP A 363 31.36 23.27 -3.11
CA ASP A 363 30.68 23.66 -1.86
C ASP A 363 29.23 23.17 -1.83
N ALA A 364 28.53 23.21 -2.96
CA ALA A 364 27.17 22.69 -3.09
C ALA A 364 27.10 21.18 -2.83
N MET A 365 28.01 20.41 -3.43
CA MET A 365 28.07 18.95 -3.25
C MET A 365 28.51 18.57 -1.83
N LEU A 366 29.46 19.30 -1.25
CA LEU A 366 29.90 19.11 0.14
C LEU A 366 28.75 19.38 1.12
N HIS A 367 27.99 20.46 0.91
CA HIS A 367 26.79 20.72 1.71
C HIS A 367 25.78 19.57 1.57
N LYS A 368 25.45 19.11 0.35
CA LYS A 368 24.56 17.95 0.15
C LYS A 368 25.10 16.68 0.82
N GLN A 369 26.41 16.43 0.80
CA GLN A 369 27.03 15.31 1.49
C GLN A 369 26.88 15.37 3.02
N MET A 370 27.00 16.55 3.63
CA MET A 370 26.72 16.76 5.05
C MET A 370 25.23 16.52 5.37
N GLN A 371 24.34 16.91 4.46
CA GLN A 371 22.91 16.67 4.59
C GLN A 371 22.54 15.19 4.45
N VAL A 372 23.20 14.43 3.57
CA VAL A 372 23.04 12.98 3.47
C VAL A 372 23.51 12.26 4.75
N ALA A 373 24.63 12.68 5.34
CA ALA A 373 25.08 12.15 6.64
C ALA A 373 24.06 12.44 7.77
N THR A 374 23.45 13.62 7.76
CA THR A 374 22.35 13.98 8.66
C THR A 374 21.12 13.08 8.43
N LEU A 375 20.74 12.86 7.17
CA LEU A 375 19.59 12.05 6.80
C LEU A 375 19.74 10.57 7.19
N ILE A 376 20.94 10.00 7.07
CA ILE A 376 21.29 8.66 7.60
C ILE A 376 21.04 8.62 9.12
N ARG A 377 21.60 9.58 9.85
CA ARG A 377 21.44 9.66 11.32
C ARG A 377 19.96 9.78 11.71
N VAL A 378 19.17 10.60 11.02
CA VAL A 378 17.76 10.78 11.37
C VAL A 378 16.93 9.54 11.03
N HIS A 379 17.22 8.78 9.97
CA HIS A 379 16.56 7.48 9.74
C HIS A 379 16.87 6.49 10.88
N ARG A 380 18.13 6.40 11.34
CA ARG A 380 18.52 5.55 12.48
C ARG A 380 17.86 5.96 13.81
N VAL A 381 17.66 7.26 14.04
CA VAL A 381 17.11 7.80 15.30
C VAL A 381 15.58 7.87 15.31
N ARG A 382 14.94 8.14 14.15
CA ARG A 382 13.51 8.48 14.04
C ARG A 382 12.74 7.69 12.98
N GLY A 383 13.37 6.79 12.21
CA GLY A 383 12.69 6.03 11.15
C GLY A 383 11.49 5.21 11.62
N HIS A 384 11.54 4.74 12.88
CA HIS A 384 10.43 4.09 13.56
C HIS A 384 9.12 4.92 13.64
N LEU A 385 9.20 6.26 13.48
CA LEU A 385 8.02 7.15 13.43
C LEU A 385 7.24 7.04 12.11
N ILE A 386 7.82 6.46 11.06
CA ILE A 386 7.22 6.30 9.72
C ILE A 386 7.10 4.84 9.29
N ALA A 387 7.42 3.91 10.19
CA ALA A 387 7.19 2.50 10.01
C ALA A 387 5.68 2.21 9.96
N ASP A 388 5.28 1.30 9.08
CA ASP A 388 3.92 0.80 8.89
C ASP A 388 3.63 -0.23 10.00
N LEU A 389 3.45 0.27 11.22
CA LEU A 389 3.36 -0.52 12.47
C LEU A 389 1.93 -0.83 12.91
N ASP A 390 0.94 -0.07 12.42
CA ASP A 390 -0.46 -0.15 12.83
C ASP A 390 -1.25 -1.03 11.84
N PRO A 391 -1.67 -2.26 12.19
CA PRO A 391 -2.46 -3.12 11.31
C PRO A 391 -3.78 -2.48 10.88
N LEU A 392 -4.38 -1.67 11.77
CA LEU A 392 -5.68 -1.04 11.54
C LEU A 392 -5.60 0.17 10.60
N ARG A 393 -4.40 0.73 10.42
CA ARG A 393 -4.08 1.91 9.59
C ARG A 393 -5.10 3.06 9.73
N TRP A 394 -5.61 3.27 10.93
CA TRP A 394 -6.74 4.19 11.17
C TRP A 394 -6.33 5.67 11.12
N LYS A 395 -5.03 5.94 11.07
CA LYS A 395 -4.44 7.26 10.80
C LYS A 395 -3.82 7.28 9.41
N GLN A 396 -4.05 8.35 8.67
CA GLN A 396 -3.35 8.59 7.41
C GLN A 396 -1.83 8.72 7.66
N PRO A 397 -0.98 8.08 6.83
CA PRO A 397 0.46 8.29 6.84
C PRO A 397 0.80 9.77 6.63
N LYS A 398 1.78 10.28 7.37
CA LYS A 398 2.36 11.61 7.18
C LYS A 398 3.86 11.51 7.35
N MET A 399 4.63 12.11 6.44
CA MET A 399 6.08 12.21 6.63
C MET A 399 6.40 13.26 7.72
N PRO A 400 7.10 12.91 8.82
CA PRO A 400 7.74 13.87 9.71
C PRO A 400 8.76 14.67 8.91
N ILE A 401 8.82 15.97 9.17
CA ILE A 401 9.67 16.90 8.43
C ILE A 401 11.15 16.51 8.49
N GLU A 402 11.59 15.88 9.58
CA GLU A 402 12.97 15.44 9.78
C GLU A 402 13.34 14.20 8.92
N LEU A 403 12.37 13.52 8.32
CA LEU A 403 12.59 12.36 7.44
C LEU A 403 12.34 12.66 5.96
N ASP A 404 11.76 13.82 5.63
CA ASP A 404 11.66 14.31 4.25
C ASP A 404 13.03 14.79 3.76
N PRO A 405 13.61 14.20 2.70
CA PRO A 405 14.85 14.71 2.09
C PRO A 405 14.77 16.19 1.68
N ALA A 406 13.58 16.69 1.33
CA ALA A 406 13.38 18.08 0.90
C ALA A 406 13.71 19.09 2.00
N THR A 407 13.54 18.73 3.27
CA THR A 407 13.94 19.54 4.44
C THR A 407 15.43 19.87 4.43
N TYR A 408 16.24 19.00 3.83
CA TYR A 408 17.68 19.13 3.74
C TYR A 408 18.16 19.58 2.34
N GLY A 409 17.26 20.09 1.50
CA GLY A 409 17.59 20.52 0.13
C GLY A 409 17.89 19.37 -0.84
N LEU A 410 17.55 18.14 -0.48
CA LEU A 410 17.67 16.95 -1.33
C LEU A 410 16.34 16.68 -2.03
N THR A 411 16.37 16.49 -3.35
CA THR A 411 15.19 16.44 -4.20
C THR A 411 15.13 15.15 -5.02
N ILE A 412 14.08 14.97 -5.85
CA ILE A 412 13.98 13.85 -6.79
C ILE A 412 15.15 13.77 -7.78
N TRP A 413 15.88 14.88 -7.98
CA TRP A 413 17.05 14.98 -8.85
C TRP A 413 18.31 14.42 -8.21
N ASP A 414 18.39 14.47 -6.88
CA ASP A 414 19.53 13.95 -6.12
C ASP A 414 19.53 12.42 -6.00
N LEU A 415 18.41 11.75 -6.33
CA LEU A 415 18.24 10.30 -6.19
C LEU A 415 19.24 9.45 -6.98
N GLU A 416 19.77 9.97 -8.10
CA GLU A 416 20.80 9.30 -8.93
C GLU A 416 22.22 9.82 -8.64
N ARG A 417 22.37 10.85 -7.81
CA ARG A 417 23.68 11.38 -7.41
C ARG A 417 24.29 10.45 -6.37
N GLU A 418 25.59 10.16 -6.53
CA GLU A 418 26.34 9.29 -5.63
C GLU A 418 26.90 10.08 -4.43
N PHE A 419 26.65 9.57 -3.22
CA PHE A 419 27.16 10.13 -1.97
C PHE A 419 27.93 9.07 -1.18
N LEU A 420 28.85 9.51 -0.33
CA LEU A 420 29.47 8.68 0.69
C LEU A 420 28.40 8.29 1.73
N THR A 421 28.35 7.00 2.04
CA THR A 421 27.33 6.38 2.91
C THR A 421 27.75 6.30 4.38
N GLY A 422 29.04 6.47 4.68
CA GLY A 422 29.60 6.19 5.99
C GLY A 422 29.59 4.70 6.38
N GLY A 423 29.51 3.78 5.41
CA GLY A 423 29.51 2.33 5.63
C GLY A 423 28.12 1.69 5.77
N VAL A 424 27.04 2.45 5.62
CA VAL A 424 25.66 1.91 5.59
C VAL A 424 25.57 0.80 4.54
N GLY A 425 25.07 -0.37 4.94
CA GLY A 425 24.92 -1.53 4.06
C GLY A 425 26.24 -2.15 3.55
N GLY A 426 27.39 -1.82 4.15
CA GLY A 426 28.70 -2.39 3.78
C GLY A 426 29.31 -1.82 2.49
N VAL A 427 28.75 -0.73 1.96
CA VAL A 427 29.29 0.00 0.80
C VAL A 427 29.83 1.37 1.23
N GLU A 428 30.85 1.91 0.56
CA GLU A 428 31.41 3.24 0.89
C GLU A 428 30.68 4.40 0.21
N LYS A 429 30.21 4.18 -1.03
CA LYS A 429 29.56 5.19 -1.88
C LYS A 429 28.38 4.56 -2.62
N GLN A 430 27.25 5.27 -2.68
CA GLN A 430 26.05 4.78 -3.35
C GLN A 430 25.16 5.93 -3.84
N SER A 431 24.26 5.67 -4.78
CA SER A 431 23.21 6.63 -5.17
C SER A 431 22.25 6.92 -4.00
N LEU A 432 21.81 8.18 -3.84
CA LEU A 432 20.89 8.56 -2.76
C LEU A 432 19.59 7.73 -2.78
N GLY A 433 19.07 7.40 -3.96
CA GLY A 433 17.84 6.65 -4.14
C GLY A 433 17.94 5.17 -3.75
N GLU A 434 19.14 4.60 -3.71
CA GLU A 434 19.38 3.26 -3.15
C GLU A 434 19.71 3.31 -1.66
N LEU A 435 20.51 4.30 -1.22
CA LEU A 435 20.78 4.56 0.20
C LEU A 435 19.47 4.76 0.99
N LEU A 436 18.55 5.59 0.46
CA LEU A 436 17.21 5.73 1.01
C LEU A 436 16.39 4.44 0.92
N GLY A 437 16.67 3.57 -0.05
CA GLY A 437 16.11 2.22 -0.11
C GLY A 437 16.53 1.39 1.09
N VAL A 438 17.84 1.31 1.35
CA VAL A 438 18.43 0.59 2.50
C VAL A 438 17.90 1.12 3.83
N LEU A 439 17.95 2.44 4.05
CA LEU A 439 17.48 3.07 5.29
C LEU A 439 15.97 2.84 5.52
N ARG A 440 15.16 2.92 4.46
CA ARG A 440 13.71 2.66 4.57
C ARG A 440 13.40 1.19 4.80
N ASP A 441 14.13 0.28 4.16
CA ASP A 441 13.95 -1.16 4.33
C ASP A 441 14.41 -1.65 5.72
N ALA A 442 15.38 -0.97 6.33
CA ALA A 442 15.86 -1.24 7.70
C ALA A 442 14.94 -0.66 8.80
N TYR A 443 14.47 0.59 8.65
CA TYR A 443 13.89 1.35 9.78
C TYR A 443 12.42 1.79 9.59
N CYS A 444 11.85 1.65 8.38
CA CYS A 444 10.61 2.32 7.95
C CYS A 444 9.59 1.38 7.26
N ARG A 445 9.68 0.07 7.50
CA ARG A 445 8.72 -0.94 6.97
C ARG A 445 7.78 -1.38 8.09
N THR A 446 7.44 -2.66 8.11
CA THR A 446 6.68 -3.33 9.16
C THR A 446 7.47 -3.52 10.46
N ILE A 447 8.75 -3.11 10.48
CA ILE A 447 9.61 -3.01 11.67
C ILE A 447 10.06 -1.55 11.82
N GLY A 448 9.96 -1.03 13.04
CA GLY A 448 10.54 0.24 13.49
C GLY A 448 11.43 -0.01 14.70
N ILE A 449 12.65 0.52 14.69
CA ILE A 449 13.68 0.19 15.68
C ILE A 449 14.10 1.45 16.43
N GLU A 450 14.07 1.39 17.76
CA GLU A 450 14.63 2.42 18.64
C GLU A 450 15.85 1.83 19.37
N TYR A 451 17.03 2.32 19.01
CA TYR A 451 18.30 1.82 19.56
C TYR A 451 19.39 2.90 19.69
N MET A 452 19.25 4.04 19.02
CA MET A 452 20.23 5.13 19.07
C MET A 452 20.28 5.87 20.42
N HIS A 453 19.44 5.50 21.40
CA HIS A 453 19.52 5.97 22.80
C HIS A 453 20.54 5.19 23.64
N ILE A 454 20.94 3.99 23.18
CA ILE A 454 21.97 3.15 23.78
C ILE A 454 23.31 3.90 23.77
N GLN A 455 24.06 3.88 24.87
CA GLN A 455 25.39 4.50 24.94
C GLN A 455 26.50 3.58 24.40
N ASP A 456 26.34 2.27 24.52
CA ASP A 456 27.29 1.30 23.96
C ASP A 456 27.29 1.35 22.41
N THR A 457 28.49 1.52 21.84
CA THR A 457 28.66 1.65 20.39
C THR A 457 28.79 0.30 19.69
N GLU A 458 29.20 -0.76 20.39
CA GLU A 458 29.23 -2.12 19.85
C GLU A 458 27.81 -2.65 19.69
N GLU A 459 26.93 -2.44 20.68
CA GLU A 459 25.50 -2.75 20.57
C GLU A 459 24.83 -1.99 19.43
N GLN A 460 25.06 -0.68 19.31
CA GLN A 460 24.54 0.12 18.19
C GLN A 460 25.00 -0.42 16.83
N ARG A 461 26.28 -0.84 16.71
CA ARG A 461 26.85 -1.40 15.48
C ARG A 461 26.32 -2.80 15.19
N TRP A 462 26.11 -3.62 16.21
CA TRP A 462 25.50 -4.94 16.09
C TRP A 462 24.11 -4.80 15.45
N ILE A 463 23.26 -3.91 15.98
CA ILE A 463 21.92 -3.66 15.42
C ILE A 463 22.02 -3.18 13.96
N GLN A 464 22.89 -2.21 13.66
CA GLN A 464 23.12 -1.75 12.28
C GLN A 464 23.50 -2.90 11.34
N SER A 465 24.42 -3.78 11.75
CA SER A 465 24.88 -4.94 10.96
C SER A 465 23.81 -6.01 10.71
N LYS A 466 22.73 -6.04 11.51
CA LYS A 466 21.60 -6.97 11.36
C LYS A 466 20.48 -6.44 10.45
N VAL A 467 20.48 -5.14 10.14
CA VAL A 467 19.36 -4.48 9.44
C VAL A 467 19.76 -3.68 8.21
N GLU A 468 20.92 -3.02 8.20
CA GLU A 468 21.36 -2.20 7.07
C GLU A 468 21.97 -3.08 5.98
N GLY A 469 21.32 -3.15 4.82
CA GLY A 469 21.76 -3.95 3.67
C GLY A 469 21.48 -5.46 3.78
N VAL A 470 20.95 -5.92 4.92
CA VAL A 470 20.67 -7.33 5.17
C VAL A 470 19.35 -7.77 4.51
N GLN A 471 19.44 -8.70 3.56
CA GLN A 471 18.26 -9.37 3.01
C GLN A 471 17.82 -10.53 3.90
N PHE A 472 16.71 -10.33 4.60
CA PHE A 472 16.02 -11.40 5.31
C PHE A 472 15.05 -12.12 4.37
N THR A 473 15.21 -13.44 4.21
CA THR A 473 14.33 -14.28 3.38
C THR A 473 13.90 -15.50 4.18
N VAL A 474 12.64 -15.52 4.62
CA VAL A 474 12.05 -16.67 5.31
C VAL A 474 11.96 -17.86 4.35
N SER A 475 12.48 -19.01 4.76
CA SER A 475 12.47 -20.21 3.91
C SER A 475 11.04 -20.74 3.69
N LYS A 476 10.79 -21.50 2.61
CA LYS A 476 9.45 -22.08 2.36
C LYS A 476 8.97 -23.03 3.47
N VAL A 477 9.90 -23.67 4.20
CA VAL A 477 9.60 -24.53 5.35
C VAL A 477 9.20 -23.67 6.55
N GLU A 478 9.96 -22.61 6.81
CA GLU A 478 9.71 -21.67 7.91
C GLU A 478 8.41 -20.87 7.69
N LYS A 479 8.13 -20.38 6.47
CA LYS A 479 6.84 -19.76 6.12
C LYS A 479 5.65 -20.68 6.40
N ARG A 480 5.80 -22.00 6.15
CA ARG A 480 4.78 -23.00 6.50
C ARG A 480 4.63 -23.13 8.01
N ARG A 481 5.73 -23.26 8.75
CA ARG A 481 5.72 -23.32 10.22
C ARG A 481 5.04 -22.10 10.84
N ILE A 482 5.34 -20.89 10.36
CA ILE A 482 4.70 -19.63 10.80
C ILE A 482 3.18 -19.72 10.56
N LEU A 483 2.77 -20.11 9.35
CA LEU A 483 1.35 -20.30 9.01
C LEU A 483 0.68 -21.39 9.86
N ASP A 484 1.36 -22.50 10.14
CA ASP A 484 0.85 -23.59 10.97
C ASP A 484 0.65 -23.13 12.44
N ARG A 485 1.54 -22.29 12.96
CA ARG A 485 1.39 -21.66 14.29
C ARG A 485 0.25 -20.65 14.33
N LEU A 486 0.07 -19.84 13.30
CA LEU A 486 -1.07 -18.92 13.18
C LEU A 486 -2.40 -19.69 13.08
N ASN A 487 -2.46 -20.72 12.23
CA ASN A 487 -3.62 -21.60 12.10
C ASN A 487 -3.99 -22.25 13.44
N ALA A 488 -3.01 -22.74 14.20
CA ALA A 488 -3.24 -23.31 15.53
C ALA A 488 -3.74 -22.27 16.54
N ALA A 489 -3.20 -21.05 16.51
CA ALA A 489 -3.63 -19.95 17.37
C ALA A 489 -5.08 -19.54 17.08
N GLU A 490 -5.41 -19.27 15.81
CA GLU A 490 -6.73 -18.80 15.37
C GLU A 490 -7.81 -19.88 15.50
N ALA A 491 -7.51 -21.13 15.13
CA ALA A 491 -8.46 -22.25 15.23
C ALA A 491 -8.83 -22.55 16.69
N PHE A 492 -7.88 -22.43 17.61
CA PHE A 492 -8.13 -22.62 19.04
C PHE A 492 -9.07 -21.54 19.61
N GLU A 493 -8.84 -20.25 19.29
CA GLU A 493 -9.74 -19.18 19.73
C GLU A 493 -11.14 -19.31 19.11
N LYS A 494 -11.24 -19.59 17.79
CA LYS A 494 -12.53 -19.82 17.12
C LYS A 494 -13.30 -20.99 17.72
N PHE A 495 -12.61 -22.07 18.08
CA PHE A 495 -13.22 -23.21 18.77
C PHE A 495 -13.77 -22.80 20.15
N LEU A 496 -12.96 -22.14 20.98
CA LEU A 496 -13.39 -21.69 22.30
C LEU A 496 -14.57 -20.70 22.22
N ALA A 497 -14.52 -19.75 21.29
CA ALA A 497 -15.60 -18.78 21.07
C ALA A 497 -16.91 -19.45 20.62
N THR A 498 -16.82 -20.50 19.80
CA THR A 498 -18.00 -21.25 19.30
C THR A 498 -18.58 -22.20 20.35
N LYS A 499 -17.74 -22.85 21.16
CA LYS A 499 -18.16 -23.88 22.13
C LYS A 499 -18.54 -23.33 23.49
N TYR A 500 -17.84 -22.32 23.98
CA TYR A 500 -18.03 -21.77 25.33
C TYR A 500 -18.53 -20.32 25.25
N VAL A 501 -19.67 -20.14 24.58
CA VAL A 501 -20.34 -18.85 24.42
C VAL A 501 -20.61 -18.20 25.78
N GLY A 502 -20.26 -16.93 25.94
CA GLY A 502 -20.40 -16.18 27.19
C GLY A 502 -19.29 -16.42 28.23
N ALA A 503 -18.43 -17.43 28.07
CA ALA A 503 -17.31 -17.65 28.98
C ALA A 503 -16.19 -16.62 28.73
N LYS A 504 -15.68 -16.01 29.81
CA LYS A 504 -14.47 -15.17 29.76
C LYS A 504 -13.25 -16.04 29.47
N ARG A 505 -12.70 -15.93 28.26
CA ARG A 505 -11.50 -16.66 27.78
C ARG A 505 -10.23 -15.80 27.65
N PHE A 506 -10.38 -14.48 27.56
CA PHE A 506 -9.29 -13.52 27.25
C PHE A 506 -8.50 -13.91 25.98
N GLY A 507 -9.21 -14.09 24.88
CA GLY A 507 -8.65 -14.65 23.64
C GLY A 507 -7.54 -13.79 23.02
N LEU A 508 -6.69 -14.45 22.24
CA LEU A 508 -5.58 -13.85 21.52
C LEU A 508 -5.99 -13.21 20.17
N GLU A 509 -7.28 -13.14 19.88
CA GLU A 509 -7.84 -12.61 18.62
C GLU A 509 -7.29 -11.21 18.29
N GLY A 510 -6.73 -11.06 17.08
CA GLY A 510 -6.03 -9.86 16.59
C GLY A 510 -4.58 -9.68 17.10
N ALA A 511 -4.02 -10.72 17.73
CA ALA A 511 -2.64 -10.75 18.25
C ALA A 511 -2.01 -12.16 18.13
N GLU A 512 -2.52 -12.99 17.21
CA GLU A 512 -2.14 -14.39 16.98
C GLU A 512 -0.63 -14.54 16.70
N SER A 513 -0.01 -13.53 16.08
CA SER A 513 1.44 -13.43 15.82
C SER A 513 2.31 -13.49 17.10
N ALA A 514 1.75 -13.34 18.30
CA ALA A 514 2.45 -13.65 19.54
C ALA A 514 2.89 -15.14 19.63
N ILE A 515 2.12 -16.07 19.05
CA ILE A 515 2.48 -17.50 19.05
C ILE A 515 3.73 -17.80 18.19
N PRO A 516 3.84 -17.40 16.91
CA PRO A 516 5.08 -17.57 16.15
C PRO A 516 6.27 -16.76 16.72
N ILE A 517 6.06 -15.62 17.37
CA ILE A 517 7.13 -14.90 18.11
C ILE A 517 7.71 -15.79 19.21
N LEU A 518 6.86 -16.31 20.08
CA LEU A 518 7.28 -17.15 21.21
C LEU A 518 7.85 -18.50 20.74
N ASP A 519 7.27 -19.10 19.69
CA ASP A 519 7.81 -20.29 19.02
C ASP A 519 9.23 -20.05 18.48
N SER A 520 9.50 -18.87 17.92
CA SER A 520 10.84 -18.51 17.45
C SER A 520 11.82 -18.29 18.60
N ILE A 521 11.42 -17.59 19.67
CA ILE A 521 12.27 -17.37 20.87
C ILE A 521 12.61 -18.71 21.53
N LEU A 522 11.62 -19.58 21.72
CA LEU A 522 11.83 -20.89 22.33
C LEU A 522 12.64 -21.83 21.43
N THR A 523 12.52 -21.73 20.10
CA THR A 523 13.44 -22.43 19.17
C THR A 523 14.87 -21.95 19.37
N GLY A 524 15.11 -20.65 19.40
CA GLY A 524 16.44 -20.08 19.67
C GLY A 524 17.02 -20.56 21.00
N ALA A 525 16.20 -20.58 22.06
CA ALA A 525 16.60 -21.08 23.38
C ALA A 525 17.02 -22.56 23.36
N VAL A 526 16.26 -23.41 22.66
CA VAL A 526 16.59 -24.83 22.47
C VAL A 526 17.88 -24.99 21.67
N ASP A 527 18.01 -24.31 20.53
CA ASP A 527 19.14 -24.48 19.60
C ASP A 527 20.45 -23.90 20.18
N ALA A 528 20.37 -22.91 21.08
CA ALA A 528 21.49 -22.39 21.87
C ALA A 528 21.79 -23.22 23.15
N GLY A 529 21.02 -24.27 23.44
CA GLY A 529 21.29 -25.19 24.55
C GLY A 529 20.96 -24.64 25.95
N LEU A 530 19.97 -23.76 26.07
CA LEU A 530 19.48 -23.30 27.38
C LEU A 530 18.73 -24.42 28.11
N ASP A 531 18.86 -24.45 29.44
CA ASP A 531 18.27 -25.48 30.32
C ASP A 531 16.75 -25.33 30.44
N SER A 532 16.28 -24.09 30.58
CA SER A 532 14.87 -23.81 30.88
C SER A 532 14.45 -22.42 30.40
N ALA A 533 13.14 -22.24 30.20
CA ALA A 533 12.52 -20.93 30.03
C ALA A 533 11.42 -20.73 31.08
N VAL A 534 11.36 -19.55 31.68
CA VAL A 534 10.31 -19.16 32.63
C VAL A 534 9.52 -18.01 32.05
N VAL A 535 8.19 -18.16 31.98
CA VAL A 535 7.26 -17.22 31.37
C VAL A 535 6.44 -16.54 32.45
N GLY A 536 6.38 -15.20 32.41
CA GLY A 536 5.36 -14.39 33.07
C GLY A 536 4.43 -13.81 32.02
N MET A 537 3.11 -13.83 32.25
CA MET A 537 2.18 -13.17 31.33
C MET A 537 0.88 -12.71 31.99
N ALA A 538 0.31 -11.64 31.42
CA ALA A 538 -1.07 -11.24 31.64
C ALA A 538 -2.08 -12.31 31.14
N HIS A 539 -3.38 -12.07 31.36
CA HIS A 539 -4.45 -13.01 31.01
C HIS A 539 -4.65 -13.23 29.49
N ARG A 540 -4.26 -12.26 28.64
CA ARG A 540 -4.54 -12.29 27.18
C ARG A 540 -3.75 -13.40 26.50
N GLY A 541 -4.45 -14.32 25.83
CA GLY A 541 -3.87 -15.45 25.10
C GLY A 541 -3.25 -16.55 25.96
N ARG A 542 -3.40 -16.53 27.29
CA ARG A 542 -2.74 -17.49 28.19
C ARG A 542 -3.09 -18.95 27.89
N LEU A 543 -4.37 -19.23 27.61
CA LEU A 543 -4.81 -20.59 27.22
C LEU A 543 -4.21 -21.02 25.88
N ASN A 544 -4.00 -20.07 24.97
CA ASN A 544 -3.40 -20.28 23.66
C ASN A 544 -1.92 -20.67 23.79
N VAL A 545 -1.15 -19.95 24.61
CA VAL A 545 0.24 -20.27 24.97
C VAL A 545 0.35 -21.65 25.64
N LEU A 546 -0.52 -21.94 26.60
CA LEU A 546 -0.57 -23.23 27.30
C LEU A 546 -0.76 -24.41 26.34
N ALA A 547 -1.72 -24.30 25.41
CA ALA A 547 -2.02 -25.35 24.44
C ALA A 547 -0.93 -25.47 23.36
N ASN A 548 -0.61 -24.36 22.69
CA ASN A 548 0.16 -24.37 21.43
C ASN A 548 1.68 -24.35 21.62
N LEU A 549 2.19 -23.98 22.80
CA LEU A 549 3.63 -23.86 23.08
C LEU A 549 4.10 -24.72 24.26
N MET A 550 3.29 -24.88 25.32
CA MET A 550 3.68 -25.66 26.50
C MET A 550 3.18 -27.11 26.51
N GLY A 551 2.31 -27.48 25.57
CA GLY A 551 1.79 -28.84 25.43
C GLY A 551 0.72 -29.24 26.46
N LYS A 552 0.05 -28.28 27.12
CA LYS A 552 -1.11 -28.59 27.98
C LYS A 552 -2.22 -29.18 27.11
N SER A 553 -2.76 -30.34 27.48
CA SER A 553 -3.68 -31.05 26.60
C SER A 553 -5.03 -30.34 26.47
N TYR A 554 -5.66 -30.45 25.31
CA TYR A 554 -7.00 -29.92 25.09
C TYR A 554 -8.03 -30.52 26.08
N ASP A 555 -7.91 -31.80 26.41
CA ASP A 555 -8.75 -32.47 27.42
C ASP A 555 -8.64 -31.82 28.81
N GLN A 556 -7.42 -31.50 29.27
CA GLN A 556 -7.21 -30.78 30.54
C GLN A 556 -7.84 -29.38 30.51
N ILE A 557 -7.63 -28.63 29.42
CA ILE A 557 -8.20 -27.28 29.27
C ILE A 557 -9.73 -27.34 29.23
N PHE A 558 -10.33 -28.27 28.49
CA PHE A 558 -11.78 -28.34 28.34
C PHE A 558 -12.48 -28.80 29.63
N LYS A 559 -11.87 -29.68 30.44
CA LYS A 559 -12.35 -30.01 31.80
C LYS A 559 -12.42 -28.77 32.72
N GLU A 560 -11.46 -27.86 32.61
CA GLU A 560 -11.47 -26.55 33.30
C GLU A 560 -12.52 -25.56 32.76
N PHE A 561 -13.10 -25.81 31.58
CA PHE A 561 -14.30 -25.10 31.11
C PHE A 561 -15.60 -25.76 31.57
N GLU A 562 -15.62 -27.08 31.70
CA GLU A 562 -16.79 -27.86 32.14
C GLU A 562 -16.96 -27.92 33.67
N GLY A 563 -16.04 -27.31 34.43
CA GLY A 563 -16.12 -27.24 35.90
C GLY A 563 -15.63 -28.51 36.62
N HIS A 564 -15.00 -29.43 35.90
CA HIS A 564 -14.42 -30.65 36.46
C HIS A 564 -13.04 -30.34 37.05
N VAL A 565 -12.99 -29.95 38.32
CA VAL A 565 -11.74 -29.82 39.09
C VAL A 565 -11.19 -31.22 39.37
N ASP A 566 -9.88 -31.41 39.14
CA ASP A 566 -9.20 -32.68 39.40
C ASP A 566 -9.32 -33.07 40.88
N PRO A 567 -9.82 -34.28 41.24
CA PRO A 567 -9.87 -34.75 42.62
C PRO A 567 -8.50 -34.82 43.32
N THR A 568 -7.40 -34.84 42.55
CA THR A 568 -6.02 -34.79 43.03
C THR A 568 -5.48 -33.36 43.21
N SER A 569 -6.29 -32.32 42.93
CA SER A 569 -6.05 -30.91 43.29
C SER A 569 -6.21 -30.69 44.81
N VAL A 570 -5.37 -31.36 45.60
CA VAL A 570 -5.46 -31.38 47.06
C VAL A 570 -4.63 -30.25 47.67
N GLN A 571 -5.22 -29.05 47.76
CA GLN A 571 -5.04 -28.01 48.81
C GLN A 571 -5.32 -26.58 48.28
N GLY A 572 -6.35 -25.92 48.80
CA GLY A 572 -6.57 -24.47 48.62
C GLY A 572 -8.02 -24.09 48.29
N SER A 573 -8.29 -22.78 48.19
CA SER A 573 -9.57 -22.23 47.70
C SER A 573 -9.76 -22.36 46.17
N GLY A 574 -8.72 -22.80 45.46
CA GLY A 574 -8.61 -22.66 44.01
C GLY A 574 -8.36 -21.22 43.58
N ASP A 575 -8.08 -21.07 42.28
CA ASP A 575 -8.08 -19.80 41.56
C ASP A 575 -8.58 -20.06 40.12
N VAL A 576 -8.93 -19.02 39.38
CA VAL A 576 -9.43 -19.13 38.02
C VAL A 576 -8.35 -19.65 37.06
N LYS A 577 -8.76 -20.47 36.08
CA LYS A 577 -7.88 -21.19 35.13
C LYS A 577 -6.81 -20.36 34.41
N TYR A 578 -6.99 -19.03 34.31
CA TYR A 578 -6.04 -18.11 33.70
C TYR A 578 -5.09 -17.41 34.69
N HIS A 579 -5.06 -17.83 35.96
CA HIS A 579 -4.05 -17.48 36.96
C HIS A 579 -3.12 -18.64 37.32
N LEU A 580 -3.57 -19.88 37.10
CA LEU A 580 -2.80 -21.08 37.46
C LEU A 580 -1.48 -21.15 36.68
N GLY A 581 -0.40 -21.48 37.38
CA GLY A 581 0.90 -21.79 36.77
C GLY A 581 0.88 -23.16 36.09
N ALA A 582 1.87 -23.42 35.23
CA ALA A 582 2.02 -24.70 34.55
C ALA A 582 3.49 -25.03 34.29
N VAL A 583 3.83 -26.31 34.29
CA VAL A 583 5.11 -26.81 33.79
C VAL A 583 4.82 -27.64 32.55
N GLY A 584 5.53 -27.36 31.47
CA GLY A 584 5.41 -28.04 30.21
C GLY A 584 6.76 -28.25 29.53
N LYS A 585 6.71 -28.78 28.32
CA LYS A 585 7.87 -28.89 27.44
C LYS A 585 7.55 -28.23 26.11
N TYR A 586 8.52 -27.49 25.60
CA TYR A 586 8.48 -27.01 24.23
C TYR A 586 9.42 -27.86 23.38
N GLN A 587 8.95 -28.29 22.21
CA GLN A 587 9.74 -29.04 21.24
C GLN A 587 10.00 -28.19 19.98
N SER A 588 11.27 -28.09 19.62
CA SER A 588 11.76 -27.42 18.40
C SER A 588 11.58 -28.31 17.15
N PRO A 589 11.72 -27.78 15.92
CA PRO A 589 11.64 -28.59 14.69
C PRO A 589 12.77 -29.60 14.53
N SER A 590 13.90 -29.39 15.20
CA SER A 590 15.00 -30.36 15.25
C SER A 590 14.68 -31.57 16.17
N GLY A 591 13.57 -31.51 16.91
CA GLY A 591 13.11 -32.54 17.84
C GLY A 591 13.62 -32.36 19.28
N SER A 592 14.58 -31.46 19.49
CA SER A 592 15.10 -31.08 20.81
C SER A 592 14.04 -30.37 21.66
N GLU A 593 14.11 -30.57 22.97
CA GLU A 593 13.15 -30.05 23.95
C GLU A 593 13.80 -29.09 24.96
N ILE A 594 13.04 -28.10 25.43
CA ILE A 594 13.37 -27.28 26.61
C ILE A 594 12.21 -27.33 27.62
N LYS A 595 12.52 -27.29 28.92
CA LYS A 595 11.51 -27.14 29.97
C LYS A 595 10.97 -25.71 29.95
N VAL A 596 9.65 -25.56 29.88
CA VAL A 596 8.98 -24.25 29.98
C VAL A 596 8.12 -24.21 31.23
N GLU A 597 8.28 -23.18 32.05
CA GLU A 597 7.54 -22.98 33.29
C GLU A 597 6.79 -21.64 33.25
N LEU A 598 5.47 -21.68 33.34
CA LEU A 598 4.60 -20.52 33.39
C LEU A 598 4.27 -20.20 34.84
N ALA A 599 4.68 -19.02 35.31
CA ALA A 599 4.40 -18.58 36.67
C ALA A 599 2.89 -18.43 36.92
N ALA A 600 2.46 -18.76 38.13
CA ALA A 600 1.14 -18.38 38.62
C ALA A 600 1.10 -16.88 38.89
N ASN A 601 -0.03 -16.22 38.62
CA ASN A 601 -0.16 -14.77 38.83
C ASN A 601 -1.59 -14.37 39.23
N PRO A 602 -1.75 -13.35 40.08
CA PRO A 602 -3.07 -12.78 40.36
C PRO A 602 -3.58 -11.94 39.17
N SER A 603 -4.77 -11.36 39.31
CA SER A 603 -5.31 -10.37 38.35
C SER A 603 -4.58 -9.02 38.36
N HIS A 604 -3.71 -8.76 39.35
CA HIS A 604 -2.88 -7.56 39.39
C HIS A 604 -1.79 -7.66 38.30
N LEU A 605 -1.98 -6.91 37.21
CA LEU A 605 -1.08 -6.94 36.05
C LEU A 605 0.35 -6.52 36.44
N GLU A 606 1.33 -7.04 35.71
CA GLU A 606 2.78 -6.83 35.89
C GLU A 606 3.38 -7.26 37.26
N THR A 607 2.56 -7.62 38.27
CA THR A 607 3.06 -8.12 39.57
C THR A 607 3.75 -9.49 39.50
N VAL A 608 3.64 -10.19 38.37
CA VAL A 608 4.33 -11.46 38.09
C VAL A 608 5.78 -11.24 37.66
N ASP A 609 6.12 -10.06 37.14
CA ASP A 609 7.44 -9.74 36.59
C ASP A 609 8.58 -9.99 37.61
N PRO A 610 8.57 -9.42 38.83
CA PRO A 610 9.64 -9.64 39.80
C PRO A 610 9.68 -11.08 40.31
N ILE A 611 8.54 -11.78 40.29
CA ILE A 611 8.44 -13.19 40.70
C ILE A 611 9.16 -14.08 39.68
N VAL A 612 8.95 -13.85 38.39
CA VAL A 612 9.64 -14.59 37.30
C VAL A 612 11.13 -14.30 37.30
N LEU A 613 11.55 -13.04 37.48
CA LEU A 613 12.96 -12.71 37.60
C LEU A 613 13.60 -13.43 38.81
N GLY A 614 12.92 -13.47 39.96
CA GLY A 614 13.35 -14.24 41.13
C GLY A 614 13.41 -15.75 40.90
N MET A 615 12.42 -16.34 40.20
CA MET A 615 12.41 -17.76 39.84
C MET A 615 13.57 -18.12 38.90
N VAL A 616 13.79 -17.29 37.88
CA VAL A 616 14.91 -17.46 36.92
C VAL A 616 16.25 -17.33 37.63
N ARG A 617 16.41 -16.34 38.49
CA ARG A 617 17.62 -16.19 39.29
C ARG A 617 17.88 -17.41 40.18
N ALA A 618 16.85 -17.91 40.87
CA ALA A 618 16.95 -19.10 41.69
C ALA A 618 17.22 -20.39 40.90
N ASN A 619 16.85 -20.45 39.61
CA ASN A 619 17.25 -21.54 38.71
C ASN A 619 18.71 -21.38 38.28
N GLN A 620 19.14 -20.18 37.88
CA GLN A 620 20.50 -19.89 37.46
C GLN A 620 21.53 -20.09 38.59
N ASP A 621 21.20 -19.73 39.83
CA ASP A 621 22.04 -19.95 41.01
C ASP A 621 22.22 -21.45 41.37
N ARG A 622 21.48 -22.37 40.72
CA ARG A 622 21.62 -23.83 40.84
C ARG A 622 22.43 -24.47 39.70
N ILE A 623 22.84 -23.69 38.70
CA ILE A 623 23.51 -24.18 37.49
C ILE A 623 24.99 -23.82 37.56
N GLU A 624 25.85 -24.80 37.29
CA GLU A 624 27.31 -24.65 37.26
C GLU A 624 27.81 -24.46 35.81
N PRO A 625 28.70 -23.49 35.53
CA PRO A 625 29.24 -22.50 36.45
C PRO A 625 28.22 -21.37 36.76
N PRO A 626 28.31 -20.70 37.93
CA PRO A 626 27.46 -19.56 38.26
C PRO A 626 27.60 -18.42 37.25
N GLY A 627 26.49 -17.76 36.93
CA GLY A 627 26.46 -16.68 35.94
C GLY A 627 26.44 -17.13 34.47
N SER A 628 26.18 -18.41 34.20
CA SER A 628 26.00 -18.97 32.85
C SER A 628 24.69 -18.57 32.15
N TYR A 629 23.74 -17.95 32.87
CA TYR A 629 22.47 -17.42 32.36
C TYR A 629 21.62 -18.39 31.52
N LEU A 630 21.74 -19.69 31.78
CA LEU A 630 21.11 -20.79 31.02
C LEU A 630 19.59 -20.97 31.26
N SER A 631 18.96 -20.14 32.09
CA SER A 631 17.49 -20.08 32.24
C SER A 631 16.99 -18.76 31.66
N LEU A 632 16.06 -18.81 30.69
CA LEU A 632 15.55 -17.67 29.92
C LEU A 632 14.28 -17.06 30.56
N PRO A 633 14.31 -15.80 31.02
CA PRO A 633 13.09 -15.07 31.38
C PRO A 633 12.40 -14.51 30.13
N ILE A 634 11.11 -14.79 29.99
CA ILE A 634 10.21 -14.22 28.98
C ILE A 634 9.02 -13.56 29.71
N LEU A 635 8.77 -12.27 29.46
CA LEU A 635 7.67 -11.53 30.08
C LEU A 635 6.71 -10.99 29.01
N ILE A 636 5.40 -11.20 29.18
CA ILE A 636 4.36 -10.84 28.21
C ILE A 636 3.35 -9.87 28.83
N HIS A 637 3.31 -8.65 28.30
CA HIS A 637 2.64 -7.51 28.91
C HIS A 637 1.48 -6.97 28.05
N GLY A 638 0.62 -6.14 28.62
CA GLY A 638 -0.35 -5.31 27.89
C GLY A 638 0.14 -3.85 27.78
N ASP A 639 -0.19 -3.13 26.70
CA ASP A 639 0.35 -1.78 26.45
C ASP A 639 0.05 -0.76 27.58
N ALA A 640 -1.19 -0.74 28.05
CA ALA A 640 -1.63 0.18 29.10
C ALA A 640 -1.06 -0.18 30.48
N ALA A 641 -0.79 -1.47 30.73
CA ALA A 641 -0.26 -1.95 32.00
C ALA A 641 1.27 -1.77 32.07
N PHE A 642 1.99 -2.13 31.00
CA PHE A 642 3.44 -1.91 30.90
C PHE A 642 3.85 -0.44 31.07
N ALA A 643 3.05 0.48 30.52
CA ALA A 643 3.29 1.91 30.62
C ALA A 643 2.84 2.54 31.96
N GLY A 644 1.97 1.85 32.71
CA GLY A 644 1.24 2.42 33.86
C GLY A 644 1.56 1.81 35.22
N GLN A 645 2.13 0.60 35.30
CA GLN A 645 2.46 -0.06 36.56
C GLN A 645 3.93 0.19 36.95
N GLY A 646 4.15 0.80 38.12
CA GLY A 646 5.50 1.15 38.61
C GLY A 646 6.46 -0.04 38.77
N VAL A 647 5.91 -1.24 39.06
CA VAL A 647 6.69 -2.48 39.20
C VAL A 647 7.50 -2.83 37.94
N VAL A 648 7.04 -2.42 36.76
CA VAL A 648 7.78 -2.61 35.49
C VAL A 648 9.08 -1.82 35.51
N ALA A 649 9.03 -0.56 35.96
CA ALA A 649 10.22 0.29 36.09
C ALA A 649 11.18 -0.22 37.19
N GLU A 650 10.63 -0.76 38.29
CA GLU A 650 11.42 -1.40 39.35
C GLU A 650 12.14 -2.65 38.84
N CYS A 651 11.45 -3.52 38.10
CA CYS A 651 12.03 -4.71 37.47
C CYS A 651 13.12 -4.35 36.45
N LEU A 652 12.86 -3.37 35.58
CA LEU A 652 13.85 -2.89 34.62
C LEU A 652 15.09 -2.35 35.35
N ALA A 653 14.93 -1.52 36.39
CA ALA A 653 16.04 -0.97 37.16
C ALA A 653 16.91 -2.04 37.87
N MET A 654 16.39 -3.24 38.09
CA MET A 654 17.13 -4.38 38.65
C MET A 654 17.91 -5.21 37.62
N SER A 655 17.72 -4.99 36.32
CA SER A 655 18.14 -5.90 35.24
C SER A 655 19.63 -6.26 35.21
N ASP A 656 20.53 -5.32 35.56
CA ASP A 656 21.99 -5.53 35.64
C ASP A 656 22.56 -5.36 37.08
N ILE A 657 21.70 -5.21 38.09
CA ILE A 657 22.18 -5.19 39.49
C ILE A 657 22.62 -6.61 39.86
N ASN A 658 23.88 -6.79 40.30
CA ASN A 658 24.47 -8.13 40.53
C ASN A 658 23.63 -9.10 41.40
N GLY A 659 22.87 -8.58 42.38
CA GLY A 659 21.97 -9.38 43.23
C GLY A 659 20.68 -9.86 42.56
N TYR A 660 20.29 -9.27 41.43
CA TYR A 660 19.00 -9.49 40.75
C TYR A 660 19.13 -9.85 39.26
N ARG A 661 20.26 -9.51 38.62
CA ARG A 661 20.50 -9.76 37.20
C ARG A 661 20.35 -11.24 36.83
N VAL A 662 19.79 -11.45 35.64
CA VAL A 662 19.46 -12.76 35.06
C VAL A 662 20.00 -12.93 33.62
N GLY A 663 20.88 -12.01 33.18
CA GLY A 663 21.42 -11.99 31.82
C GLY A 663 20.35 -11.61 30.80
N GLY A 664 19.77 -10.40 30.93
CA GLY A 664 18.72 -9.91 30.04
C GLY A 664 17.36 -10.60 30.21
N THR A 665 16.31 -9.99 29.67
CA THR A 665 14.94 -10.53 29.65
C THR A 665 14.26 -10.14 28.34
N ILE A 666 13.55 -11.09 27.72
CA ILE A 666 12.82 -10.83 26.48
C ILE A 666 11.40 -10.40 26.85
N HIS A 667 11.09 -9.14 26.59
CA HIS A 667 9.78 -8.54 26.85
C HIS A 667 8.94 -8.49 25.57
N LEU A 668 7.76 -9.13 25.59
CA LEU A 668 6.76 -9.09 24.52
C LEU A 668 5.54 -8.27 24.96
N ILE A 669 5.40 -7.05 24.46
CA ILE A 669 4.25 -6.20 24.77
C ILE A 669 3.18 -6.43 23.69
N ILE A 670 2.05 -7.03 24.06
CA ILE A 670 0.89 -7.19 23.17
C ILE A 670 0.17 -5.85 23.06
N ASN A 671 0.64 -5.00 22.16
CA ASN A 671 0.11 -3.67 21.91
C ASN A 671 -1.10 -3.70 20.95
N ASN A 672 -2.25 -4.09 21.49
CA ASN A 672 -3.56 -4.02 20.83
C ASN A 672 -4.14 -2.58 20.78
N GLN A 673 -3.37 -1.56 21.15
CA GLN A 673 -3.75 -0.14 21.18
C GLN A 673 -4.97 0.19 22.05
N ILE A 674 -5.35 -0.65 23.04
CA ILE A 674 -6.50 -0.37 23.92
C ILE A 674 -6.40 -1.02 25.31
N GLY A 675 -6.43 -0.19 26.35
CA GLY A 675 -6.52 -0.61 27.75
C GLY A 675 -7.97 -0.77 28.20
N PHE A 676 -8.61 -1.91 27.90
CA PHE A 676 -10.03 -2.19 28.15
C PHE A 676 -10.98 -1.21 27.41
N THR A 677 -11.31 -0.07 28.00
CA THR A 677 -12.06 1.03 27.37
C THR A 677 -11.21 2.29 27.17
N THR A 678 -9.99 2.31 27.69
CA THR A 678 -9.09 3.47 27.71
C THR A 678 -8.23 3.52 26.45
N SER A 679 -8.40 4.55 25.64
CA SER A 679 -7.53 4.81 24.48
C SER A 679 -6.11 5.23 24.90
N PRO A 680 -5.05 4.91 24.12
CA PRO A 680 -3.65 5.17 24.47
C PRO A 680 -3.31 6.58 24.97
N LYS A 681 -3.94 7.62 24.40
CA LYS A 681 -3.79 9.04 24.81
C LYS A 681 -4.20 9.36 26.26
N PHE A 682 -4.88 8.43 26.93
CA PHE A 682 -5.28 8.53 28.33
C PHE A 682 -4.58 7.48 29.22
N ALA A 683 -3.81 6.57 28.63
CA ALA A 683 -3.08 5.52 29.35
C ALA A 683 -1.60 5.87 29.59
N ARG A 684 -1.01 6.78 28.81
CA ARG A 684 0.39 7.20 28.91
C ARG A 684 0.63 8.63 28.42
N SER A 685 1.73 9.22 28.88
CA SER A 685 2.22 10.55 28.43
C SER A 685 3.30 10.47 27.34
N SER A 686 3.77 9.26 27.03
CA SER A 686 4.83 8.96 26.05
C SER A 686 4.24 8.49 24.72
N LEU A 687 5.07 8.38 23.68
CA LEU A 687 4.60 7.96 22.35
C LEU A 687 4.26 6.46 22.35
N TYR A 688 5.20 5.65 22.78
CA TYR A 688 5.09 4.21 22.86
C TYR A 688 4.86 3.76 24.30
N CYS A 689 4.15 2.65 24.48
CA CYS A 689 4.02 2.01 25.79
C CYS A 689 5.37 1.52 26.33
N SER A 690 6.28 1.12 25.44
CA SER A 690 7.62 0.62 25.74
C SER A 690 8.62 1.68 26.18
N ASP A 691 8.30 2.98 26.13
CA ASP A 691 9.26 4.07 26.39
C ASP A 691 9.97 3.97 27.76
N VAL A 692 9.35 3.32 28.75
CA VAL A 692 9.98 3.04 30.06
C VAL A 692 11.24 2.16 29.96
N ALA A 693 11.35 1.27 28.97
CA ALA A 693 12.52 0.42 28.76
C ALA A 693 13.81 1.20 28.38
N LYS A 694 13.66 2.44 27.90
CA LYS A 694 14.79 3.34 27.60
C LYS A 694 15.57 3.75 28.85
N THR A 695 14.97 3.65 30.04
CA THR A 695 15.63 3.92 31.33
C THR A 695 16.86 3.06 31.58
N VAL A 696 16.85 1.82 31.08
CA VAL A 696 17.96 0.86 31.14
C VAL A 696 18.59 0.62 29.78
N GLN A 697 18.36 1.53 28.83
CA GLN A 697 18.93 1.48 27.49
C GLN A 697 18.64 0.19 26.71
N ALA A 698 17.53 -0.50 26.96
CA ALA A 698 17.15 -1.65 26.15
C ALA A 698 16.82 -1.22 24.70
N PRO A 699 17.21 -1.98 23.66
CA PRO A 699 16.71 -1.77 22.30
C PRO A 699 15.23 -2.13 22.24
N ILE A 700 14.46 -1.38 21.45
CA ILE A 700 13.03 -1.59 21.30
C ILE A 700 12.72 -1.83 19.83
N PHE A 701 12.11 -2.97 19.55
CA PHE A 701 11.64 -3.35 18.22
C PHE A 701 10.11 -3.27 18.20
N HIS A 702 9.59 -2.27 17.48
CA HIS A 702 8.18 -2.20 17.14
C HIS A 702 7.95 -3.00 15.86
N VAL A 703 6.94 -3.88 15.85
CA VAL A 703 6.64 -4.73 14.70
C VAL A 703 5.14 -4.80 14.44
N ASN A 704 4.76 -4.77 13.17
CA ASN A 704 3.38 -4.89 12.73
C ASN A 704 2.88 -6.33 12.92
N GLY A 705 1.79 -6.52 13.66
CA GLY A 705 1.21 -7.84 13.96
C GLY A 705 0.73 -8.62 12.73
N ASP A 706 0.37 -7.93 11.64
CA ASP A 706 -0.07 -8.53 10.37
C ASP A 706 1.11 -8.99 9.47
N ASP A 707 2.36 -8.70 9.85
CA ASP A 707 3.57 -9.21 9.18
C ASP A 707 4.28 -10.24 10.09
N PRO A 708 3.81 -11.51 10.10
CA PRO A 708 4.37 -12.53 10.96
C PRO A 708 5.79 -12.95 10.56
N GLU A 709 6.23 -12.67 9.32
CA GLU A 709 7.61 -12.86 8.89
C GLU A 709 8.53 -11.82 9.54
N ALA A 710 8.10 -10.55 9.59
CA ALA A 710 8.79 -9.51 10.35
C ALA A 710 8.76 -9.80 11.87
N CYS A 711 7.64 -10.29 12.41
CA CYS A 711 7.54 -10.68 13.82
C CYS A 711 8.58 -11.76 14.19
N VAL A 712 8.73 -12.80 13.36
CA VAL A 712 9.76 -13.85 13.58
C VAL A 712 11.17 -13.30 13.41
N ARG A 713 11.44 -12.42 12.44
CA ARG A 713 12.74 -11.74 12.32
C ARG A 713 13.10 -10.98 13.59
N VAL A 714 12.15 -10.22 14.15
CA VAL A 714 12.34 -9.47 15.39
C VAL A 714 12.53 -10.41 16.58
N ALA A 715 11.79 -11.51 16.65
CA ALA A 715 11.96 -12.53 17.68
C ALA A 715 13.36 -13.17 17.66
N GLN A 716 13.89 -13.47 16.46
CA GLN A 716 15.26 -13.95 16.26
C GLN A 716 16.28 -12.90 16.70
N MET A 717 16.17 -11.65 16.24
CA MET A 717 17.10 -10.57 16.63
C MET A 717 17.05 -10.27 18.15
N ALA A 718 15.88 -10.30 18.78
CA ALA A 718 15.75 -10.08 20.22
C ALA A 718 16.38 -11.22 21.05
N PHE A 719 16.33 -12.46 20.55
CA PHE A 719 17.02 -13.58 21.17
C PHE A 719 18.54 -13.54 20.92
N GLU A 720 19.00 -13.18 19.71
CA GLU A 720 20.44 -13.07 19.40
C GLU A 720 21.14 -11.88 20.09
N TYR A 721 20.39 -10.86 20.50
CA TYR A 721 20.90 -9.70 21.24
C TYR A 721 21.08 -10.00 22.74
N ARG A 722 20.31 -10.94 23.28
CA ARG A 722 20.27 -11.31 24.71
C ARG A 722 21.29 -12.39 25.04
#